data_AF-A0A933VHC0-F1
#
_entry.id   AF-A0A933VHC0-F1
#
_cell.length_a   1.000
_cell.length_b   1.000
_cell.length_c   1.000
_cell.angle_alpha   90.00
_cell.angle_beta   90.00
_cell.angle_gamma   90.00
#
_symmetry.space_group_name_H-M   'P 1'
#
loop_
_entity.id
_entity.type
_entity.pdbx_description
1 polymer ?
#
loop_
_entity_poly.entity_id
_entity_poly.type
_entity_poly.pdbx_seq_one_letter_code
_entity_poly.pdbx_strand_id
1 'polypeptide(L)'
;AFYLPEEIVQSAAKEGMIYNVQHGYIDSALEIKKTFSLPDDCISSPEVQSAAKEGMIYRLQHGDIDYSIKIKQAFSLPDDFISSSEVQSAAKEGMIYNLQHGDIDYAIKIKEAFSLPEEIVQSAAKEGMIYNLQHGDIDYAIKIKEAFYLPDDFISSSEVQSAAKEGMIYNVQHGDIDSALNIAKTFNLPELRRLERAVRVFGSFLSPEIFKDFNNLLDKKKVDSFTALGVTNTGEAGVVELERALRKLLHAFLFEDTASNADLVYALKNPAFASVAKGLSRFTSSDWGSHDQDTWNSMLDTYKNLTSQGELKRLPLEYTPSGTLQIITLGEPAKEFVYTNDFLIRFKALVEDITTAQNLVRDHPEGGFGNEIIAKLEEAVRVELGNLKEKVAYFRSVQNDPTKTTEERDIKSATFALKNLQKQIDILENITDQEKRSGLSTQELFSALSAITGTAREMRQIVFAFSLYLNPTYKEKRFGEDLVSPQEADVNQVIEFVDHITNRETFHQYFTDRHAAKRFDTLLSISDLEQEANRMRSFRSVSNKTAPLAFIPSRDFKTELSGHMADACWANNENSILKNHPNFVSLTFVENPGHEVYERVCGAAIIIETNAKNGDLLMVIRGLNPIENFANKISIPDFFKKLTDYLKPIAKARGRKLAIVVDGHRGGSASNRDAVFNFLAEAAKGWKKAPLASKKESEFNRYDITDVTYLVP
;
A
#
# COMPACT_ATOMS: atom_id res chain seq x y z
N ALA A 1 24.91 49.96 33.87
CA ALA A 1 25.03 48.56 34.27
C ALA A 1 24.63 48.46 35.72
N PHE A 2 23.61 47.68 36.05
CA PHE A 2 23.27 47.38 37.43
C PHE A 2 24.31 46.39 37.95
N TYR A 3 25.21 46.86 38.81
CA TYR A 3 26.16 45.99 39.52
C TYR A 3 25.37 45.36 40.68
N LEU A 4 24.86 44.15 40.46
CA LEU A 4 24.35 43.34 41.56
C LEU A 4 25.55 42.81 42.35
N PRO A 5 25.49 42.82 43.70
CA PRO A 5 26.47 42.11 44.52
C PRO A 5 26.60 40.66 44.07
N GLU A 6 27.84 40.16 44.05
CA GLU A 6 28.16 38.79 43.63
C GLU A 6 27.36 37.75 44.41
N GLU A 7 27.15 37.98 45.71
CA GLU A 7 26.32 37.13 46.58
C GLU A 7 24.86 37.00 46.08
N ILE A 8 24.26 38.08 45.56
CA ILE A 8 22.89 38.04 45.04
C ILE A 8 22.83 37.23 43.74
N VAL A 9 23.83 37.41 42.87
CA VAL A 9 23.93 36.67 41.61
C VAL A 9 24.16 35.17 41.88
N GLN A 10 25.05 34.83 42.79
CA GLN A 10 25.32 33.44 43.18
C GLN A 10 24.11 32.79 43.87
N SER A 11 23.38 33.52 44.73
CA SER A 11 22.14 33.01 45.35
C SER A 11 21.06 32.71 44.30
N ALA A 12 20.81 33.65 43.38
CA ALA A 12 19.83 33.45 42.32
C ALA A 12 20.22 32.31 41.36
N ALA A 13 21.52 32.18 41.05
CA ALA A 13 22.04 31.06 40.26
C ALA A 13 21.88 29.72 40.99
N LYS A 14 22.11 29.67 42.31
CA LYS A 14 21.87 28.47 43.13
C LYS A 14 20.39 28.08 43.10
N GLU A 15 19.48 29.03 43.27
CA GLU A 15 18.03 28.77 43.17
C GLU A 15 17.62 28.28 41.78
N GLY A 16 18.14 28.90 40.71
CA GLY A 16 17.92 28.45 39.34
C GLY A 16 18.47 27.04 39.09
N MET A 17 19.63 26.71 39.65
CA MET A 17 20.18 25.36 39.60
C MET A 17 19.27 24.37 40.34
N ILE A 18 18.87 24.66 41.58
CA ILE A 18 17.94 23.82 42.37
C ILE A 18 16.67 23.53 41.58
N TYR A 19 16.05 24.56 41.00
CA TYR A 19 14.85 24.40 40.18
C TYR A 19 15.06 23.43 39.01
N ASN A 20 16.15 23.59 38.25
CA ASN A 20 16.43 22.72 37.11
C ASN A 20 16.70 21.27 37.55
N VAL A 21 17.46 21.07 38.62
CA VAL A 21 17.72 19.75 39.17
C VAL A 21 16.43 19.07 39.60
N GLN A 22 15.57 19.77 40.34
CA GLN A 22 14.30 19.25 40.86
C GLN A 22 13.36 18.76 39.75
N HIS A 23 13.39 19.37 38.56
CA HIS A 23 12.61 18.97 37.39
C HIS A 23 13.38 18.03 36.45
N GLY A 24 14.52 17.51 36.90
CA GLY A 24 15.34 16.57 36.17
C GLY A 24 16.11 17.15 34.97
N TYR A 25 16.21 18.48 34.83
CA TYR A 25 16.98 19.16 33.78
C TYR A 25 18.47 19.27 34.16
N ILE A 26 19.14 18.12 34.26
CA ILE A 26 20.53 18.02 34.73
C ILE A 26 21.51 18.84 33.88
N ASP A 27 21.38 18.83 32.56
CA ASP A 27 22.31 19.57 31.68
C ASP A 27 22.22 21.08 31.91
N SER A 28 21.00 21.61 31.98
CA SER A 28 20.76 23.02 32.32
C SER A 28 21.28 23.37 33.71
N ALA A 29 21.09 22.49 34.70
CA ALA A 29 21.62 22.70 36.05
C ALA A 29 23.15 22.76 36.09
N LEU A 30 23.83 21.84 35.39
CA LEU A 30 25.29 21.82 35.29
C LEU A 30 25.83 23.02 34.50
N GLU A 31 25.11 23.47 33.48
CA GLU A 31 25.43 24.68 32.74
C GLU A 31 25.31 25.94 33.61
N ILE A 32 24.26 26.05 34.45
CA ILE A 32 24.13 27.14 35.43
C ILE A 32 25.31 27.11 36.41
N LYS A 33 25.63 25.95 37.00
CA LYS A 33 26.77 25.80 37.90
C LYS A 33 28.07 26.32 37.26
N LYS A 34 28.33 25.91 36.02
CA LYS A 34 29.53 26.30 35.26
C LYS A 34 29.53 27.79 34.91
N THR A 35 28.43 28.31 34.39
CA THR A 35 28.31 29.69 33.90
C THR A 35 28.45 30.71 35.02
N PHE A 36 27.85 30.44 36.18
CA PHE A 36 27.89 31.32 37.34
C PHE A 36 29.01 30.98 38.33
N SER A 37 29.90 30.04 37.97
CA SER A 37 31.04 29.60 38.80
C SER A 37 30.64 29.27 40.24
N LEU A 38 29.51 28.57 40.41
CA LEU A 38 29.04 28.20 41.74
C LEU A 38 30.06 27.26 42.42
N PRO A 39 30.31 27.43 43.73
CA PRO A 39 31.23 26.60 44.49
C PRO A 39 30.97 25.10 44.35
N ASP A 40 32.01 24.27 44.36
CA ASP A 40 31.86 22.81 44.22
C ASP A 40 31.10 22.18 45.39
N ASP A 41 31.26 22.73 46.60
CA ASP A 41 30.51 22.32 47.80
C ASP A 41 29.01 22.66 47.73
N CYS A 42 28.59 23.52 46.79
CA CYS A 42 27.18 23.80 46.53
C CYS A 42 26.41 22.55 46.11
N ILE A 43 27.05 21.61 45.38
CA ILE A 43 26.44 20.33 44.99
C ILE A 43 26.08 19.48 46.22
N SER A 44 26.86 19.61 47.30
CA SER A 44 26.68 18.88 48.55
C SER A 44 25.75 19.59 49.53
N SER A 45 25.18 20.75 49.19
CA SER A 45 24.28 21.46 50.09
C SER A 45 22.96 20.69 50.30
N PRO A 46 22.35 20.75 51.50
CA PRO A 46 21.11 20.02 51.77
C PRO A 46 19.99 20.32 50.78
N GLU A 47 19.85 21.57 50.34
CA GLU A 47 18.80 21.99 49.39
C GLU A 47 19.03 21.40 48.00
N VAL A 48 20.28 21.41 47.52
CA VAL A 48 20.64 20.86 46.21
C VAL A 48 20.53 19.34 46.22
N GLN A 49 20.94 18.69 47.31
CA GLN A 49 20.77 17.24 47.49
C GLN A 49 19.28 16.84 47.53
N SER A 50 18.43 17.61 48.20
CA SER A 50 16.97 17.37 48.19
C SER A 50 16.40 17.48 46.77
N ALA A 51 16.76 18.55 46.04
CA ALA A 51 16.34 18.72 44.66
C ALA A 51 16.85 17.61 43.73
N ALA A 52 18.08 17.15 43.92
CA ALA A 52 18.66 16.03 43.16
C ALA A 52 17.91 14.72 43.39
N LYS A 53 17.51 14.44 44.64
CA LYS A 53 16.66 13.29 44.96
C LYS A 53 15.32 13.36 44.25
N GLU A 54 14.65 14.51 44.32
CA GLU A 54 13.35 14.73 43.66
C GLU A 54 13.45 14.63 42.13
N GLY A 55 14.47 15.26 41.53
CA GLY A 55 14.70 15.22 40.09
C GLY A 55 15.04 13.83 39.56
N MET A 56 15.81 13.05 40.32
CA MET A 56 16.10 11.66 39.99
C MET A 56 14.83 10.81 40.00
N ILE A 57 14.01 10.94 41.06
CA ILE A 57 12.71 10.27 41.17
C ILE A 57 11.81 10.66 39.99
N TYR A 58 11.69 11.96 39.71
CA TYR A 58 10.88 12.46 38.59
C TYR A 58 11.28 11.83 37.26
N ARG A 59 12.58 11.77 36.94
CA ARG A 59 13.08 11.13 35.70
C ARG A 59 12.80 9.64 35.68
N LEU A 60 12.97 8.94 36.80
CA LEU A 60 12.65 7.51 36.88
C LEU A 60 11.19 7.25 36.58
N GLN A 61 10.25 7.99 37.18
CA GLN A 61 8.81 7.79 36.98
C GLN A 61 8.38 7.92 35.50
N HIS A 62 9.13 8.70 34.71
CA HIS A 62 8.88 8.91 33.28
C HIS A 62 9.75 8.00 32.39
N GLY A 63 10.39 6.97 32.95
CA GLY A 63 11.20 6.02 32.20
C GLY A 63 12.58 6.50 31.76
N ASP A 64 12.97 7.75 32.06
CA ASP A 64 14.23 8.39 31.67
C ASP A 64 15.42 7.92 32.52
N ILE A 65 15.80 6.65 32.37
CA ILE A 65 16.87 6.01 33.15
C ILE A 65 18.23 6.69 32.99
N ASP A 66 18.57 7.16 31.80
CA ASP A 66 19.88 7.78 31.55
C ASP A 66 20.03 9.12 32.28
N TYR A 67 18.98 9.95 32.28
CA TYR A 67 18.98 11.20 33.03
C TYR A 67 18.95 10.95 34.53
N SER A 68 18.22 9.94 34.99
CA SER A 68 18.25 9.54 36.40
C SER A 68 19.66 9.13 36.86
N ILE A 69 20.33 8.24 36.12
CA ILE A 69 21.71 7.82 36.41
C ILE A 69 22.66 9.03 36.39
N LYS A 70 22.49 9.93 35.42
CA LYS A 70 23.29 11.15 35.31
C LYS A 70 23.12 12.07 36.50
N ILE A 71 21.89 12.25 37.02
CA ILE A 71 21.63 13.01 38.25
C ILE A 71 22.28 12.33 39.46
N LYS A 72 22.12 11.00 39.60
CA LYS A 72 22.77 10.23 40.68
C LYS A 72 24.28 10.50 40.72
N GLN A 73 24.94 10.38 39.57
CA GLN A 73 26.38 10.54 39.44
C GLN A 73 26.83 11.99 39.67
N ALA A 74 26.16 12.96 39.01
CA ALA A 74 26.54 14.37 39.07
C ALA A 74 26.39 14.96 40.48
N PHE A 75 25.39 14.52 41.24
CA PHE A 75 25.13 14.99 42.61
C PHE A 75 25.64 14.05 43.69
N SER A 76 26.33 12.96 43.34
CA SER A 76 26.88 11.98 44.28
C SER A 76 25.83 11.49 45.30
N LEU A 77 24.61 11.19 44.82
CA LEU A 77 23.53 10.71 45.69
C LEU A 77 23.93 9.37 46.32
N PRO A 78 23.66 9.17 47.62
CA PRO A 78 24.18 8.02 48.35
C PRO A 78 23.47 6.72 47.94
N ASP A 79 24.18 5.59 47.99
CA ASP A 79 23.65 4.32 47.51
C ASP A 79 22.49 3.79 48.38
N ASP A 80 22.42 4.16 49.66
CA ASP A 80 21.29 3.83 50.54
C ASP A 80 19.98 4.49 50.11
N PHE A 81 20.05 5.67 49.48
CA PHE A 81 18.90 6.34 48.89
C PHE A 81 18.34 5.57 47.69
N ILE A 82 19.19 4.90 46.90
CA ILE A 82 18.74 4.10 45.75
C ILE A 82 17.90 2.90 46.19
N SER A 83 18.16 2.37 47.38
CA SER A 83 17.39 1.30 48.00
C SER A 83 16.17 1.79 48.80
N SER A 84 15.87 3.09 48.81
CA SER A 84 14.74 3.64 49.55
C SER A 84 13.40 3.25 48.89
N SER A 85 12.33 3.15 49.68
CA SER A 85 10.99 2.81 49.18
C SER A 85 10.48 3.78 48.12
N GLU A 86 10.86 5.05 48.20
CA GLU A 86 10.49 6.10 47.26
C GLU A 86 11.15 5.85 45.89
N VAL A 87 12.46 5.56 45.87
CA VAL A 87 13.19 5.29 44.62
C VAL A 87 12.74 3.96 44.00
N GLN A 88 12.52 2.92 44.81
CA GLN A 88 12.04 1.63 44.33
C GLN A 88 10.63 1.74 43.71
N SER A 89 9.75 2.56 44.31
CA SER A 89 8.43 2.88 43.73
C SER A 89 8.56 3.64 42.41
N ALA A 90 9.42 4.66 42.36
CA ALA A 90 9.65 5.46 41.16
C ALA A 90 10.25 4.63 40.00
N ALA A 91 11.17 3.73 40.33
CA ALA A 91 11.76 2.80 39.37
C ALA A 91 10.73 1.77 38.86
N LYS A 92 9.82 1.28 39.72
CA LYS A 92 8.67 0.46 39.29
C LYS A 92 7.82 1.20 38.26
N GLU A 93 7.45 2.45 38.55
CA GLU A 93 6.65 3.30 37.65
C GLU A 93 7.37 3.53 36.31
N GLY A 94 8.67 3.82 36.35
CA GLY A 94 9.51 3.95 35.16
C GLY A 94 9.60 2.69 34.31
N MET A 95 9.67 1.53 34.95
CA MET A 95 9.61 0.25 34.24
C MET A 95 8.26 0.09 33.56
N ILE A 96 7.15 0.33 34.27
CA ILE A 96 5.81 0.24 33.68
C ILE A 96 5.71 1.18 32.47
N TYR A 97 6.13 2.43 32.61
CA TYR A 97 6.11 3.42 31.53
C TYR A 97 6.83 2.91 30.28
N ASN A 98 8.07 2.44 30.41
CA ASN A 98 8.84 1.91 29.28
C ASN A 98 8.17 0.68 28.65
N LEU A 99 7.66 -0.25 29.47
CA LEU A 99 7.00 -1.45 28.97
C LEU A 99 5.70 -1.15 28.22
N GLN A 100 4.96 -0.11 28.63
CA GLN A 100 3.75 0.35 27.91
C GLN A 100 4.06 0.91 26.52
N HIS A 101 5.29 1.38 26.28
CA HIS A 101 5.74 1.94 25.00
C HIS A 101 6.63 0.98 24.19
N GLY A 102 6.80 -0.27 24.66
CA GLY A 102 7.63 -1.28 23.98
C GLY A 102 9.14 -1.17 24.25
N ASP A 103 9.56 -0.27 25.13
CA ASP A 103 10.97 0.02 25.48
C ASP A 103 11.54 -0.99 26.51
N ILE A 104 11.54 -2.27 26.13
CA ILE A 104 11.93 -3.39 27.01
C ILE A 104 13.37 -3.25 27.53
N ASP A 105 14.31 -2.80 26.69
CA ASP A 105 15.71 -2.63 27.07
C ASP A 105 15.89 -1.57 28.17
N TYR A 106 15.13 -0.48 28.11
CA TYR A 106 15.15 0.55 29.14
C TYR A 106 14.53 0.06 30.45
N ALA A 107 13.46 -0.75 30.39
CA ALA A 107 12.90 -1.39 31.58
C ALA A 107 13.88 -2.38 32.23
N ILE A 108 14.62 -3.17 31.43
CA ILE A 108 15.70 -4.05 31.93
C ILE A 108 16.81 -3.20 32.56
N LYS A 109 17.20 -2.10 31.93
CA LYS A 109 18.21 -1.19 32.46
C LYS A 109 17.80 -0.58 33.80
N ILE A 110 16.53 -0.23 33.99
CA ILE A 110 16.00 0.23 35.29
C ILE A 110 16.09 -0.89 36.33
N LYS A 111 15.63 -2.10 36.00
CA LYS A 111 15.73 -3.29 36.87
C LYS A 111 17.15 -3.47 37.39
N GLU A 112 18.14 -3.43 36.51
CA GLU A 112 19.54 -3.65 36.83
C GLU A 112 20.15 -2.48 37.63
N ALA A 113 19.97 -1.23 37.15
CA ALA A 113 20.58 -0.05 37.75
C ALA A 113 20.07 0.25 39.16
N PHE A 114 18.81 -0.10 39.45
CA PHE A 114 18.16 0.15 40.74
C PHE A 114 18.00 -1.12 41.60
N SER A 115 18.52 -2.26 41.13
CA SER A 115 18.53 -3.54 41.85
C SER A 115 17.15 -3.91 42.40
N LEU A 116 16.12 -3.78 41.55
CA LEU A 116 14.74 -3.96 41.99
C LEU A 116 14.48 -5.40 42.49
N PRO A 117 13.77 -5.57 43.62
CA PRO A 117 13.28 -6.86 44.05
C PRO A 117 12.46 -7.55 42.95
N GLU A 118 12.63 -8.86 42.82
CA GLU A 118 11.96 -9.64 41.77
C GLU A 118 10.42 -9.51 41.83
N GLU A 119 9.84 -9.37 43.03
CA GLU A 119 8.40 -9.09 43.19
C GLU A 119 7.96 -7.79 42.50
N ILE A 120 8.76 -6.72 42.61
CA ILE A 120 8.50 -5.43 41.95
C ILE A 120 8.63 -5.57 40.44
N VAL A 121 9.67 -6.28 39.98
CA VAL A 121 9.92 -6.55 38.56
C VAL A 121 8.76 -7.32 37.95
N GLN A 122 8.32 -8.42 38.57
CA GLN A 122 7.21 -9.24 38.09
C GLN A 122 5.89 -8.45 38.09
N SER A 123 5.64 -7.62 39.11
CA SER A 123 4.47 -6.74 39.15
C SER A 123 4.48 -5.71 38.00
N ALA A 124 5.61 -5.04 37.78
CA ALA A 124 5.75 -4.06 36.70
C ALA A 124 5.61 -4.70 35.31
N ALA A 125 6.25 -5.85 35.11
CA ALA A 125 6.14 -6.64 33.88
C ALA A 125 4.70 -7.09 33.61
N LYS A 126 3.98 -7.54 34.64
CA LYS A 126 2.56 -7.90 34.52
C LYS A 126 1.71 -6.68 34.11
N GLU A 127 1.91 -5.53 34.74
CA GLU A 127 1.17 -4.29 34.44
C GLU A 127 1.45 -3.80 33.01
N GLY A 128 2.71 -3.81 32.56
CA GLY A 128 3.09 -3.48 31.20
C GLY A 128 2.49 -4.45 30.16
N MET A 129 2.52 -5.75 30.44
CA MET A 129 1.90 -6.77 29.58
C MET A 129 0.38 -6.58 29.46
N ILE A 130 -0.31 -6.33 30.58
CA ILE A 130 -1.75 -6.06 30.60
C ILE A 130 -2.09 -4.86 29.73
N TYR A 131 -1.33 -3.76 29.86
CA TYR A 131 -1.55 -2.57 29.05
C TYR A 131 -1.45 -2.85 27.55
N ASN A 132 -0.37 -3.51 27.11
CA ASN A 132 -0.18 -3.86 25.70
C ASN A 132 -1.30 -4.77 25.18
N LEU A 133 -1.74 -5.75 26.00
CA LEU A 133 -2.88 -6.59 25.64
C LEU A 133 -4.15 -5.78 25.46
N GLN A 134 -4.49 -4.85 26.35
CA GLN A 134 -5.70 -4.03 26.24
C GLN A 134 -5.75 -3.18 24.96
N HIS A 135 -4.58 -2.82 24.42
CA HIS A 135 -4.42 -2.05 23.18
C HIS A 135 -4.17 -2.93 21.95
N GLY A 136 -4.31 -4.26 22.06
CA GLY A 136 -4.18 -5.19 20.94
C GLY A 136 -2.75 -5.56 20.54
N ASP A 137 -1.74 -5.03 21.24
CA ASP A 137 -0.31 -5.20 20.93
C ASP A 137 0.25 -6.54 21.45
N ILE A 138 -0.13 -7.63 20.78
CA ILE A 138 0.28 -8.99 21.19
C ILE A 138 1.79 -9.20 21.17
N ASP A 139 2.49 -8.63 20.19
CA ASP A 139 3.93 -8.85 20.03
C ASP A 139 4.72 -8.28 21.22
N TYR A 140 4.35 -7.09 21.70
CA TYR A 140 4.95 -6.51 22.89
C TYR A 140 4.57 -7.30 24.14
N ALA A 141 3.31 -7.73 24.28
CA ALA A 141 2.90 -8.56 25.40
C ALA A 141 3.70 -9.87 25.50
N ILE A 142 3.95 -10.55 24.37
CA ILE A 142 4.78 -11.76 24.30
C ILE A 142 6.23 -11.44 24.66
N LYS A 143 6.82 -10.39 24.07
CA LYS A 143 8.20 -10.01 24.37
C LYS A 143 8.40 -9.66 25.85
N ILE A 144 7.44 -9.00 26.49
CA ILE A 144 7.48 -8.70 27.93
C ILE A 144 7.45 -10.01 28.74
N LYS A 145 6.53 -10.93 28.39
CA LYS A 145 6.45 -12.24 29.05
C LYS A 145 7.80 -12.97 28.99
N GLU A 146 8.44 -12.99 27.83
CA GLU A 146 9.71 -13.66 27.60
C GLU A 146 10.88 -12.96 28.32
N ALA A 147 11.00 -11.64 28.18
CA ALA A 147 12.10 -10.86 28.75
C ALA A 147 12.12 -10.88 30.29
N PHE A 148 10.95 -10.92 30.92
CA PHE A 148 10.82 -10.93 32.38
C PHE A 148 10.44 -12.30 32.94
N TYR A 149 10.48 -13.36 32.11
CA TYR A 149 10.21 -14.73 32.52
C TYR A 149 8.90 -14.88 33.31
N LEU A 150 7.84 -14.19 32.87
CA LEU A 150 6.54 -14.23 33.56
C LEU A 150 6.00 -15.68 33.58
N PRO A 151 5.71 -16.24 34.76
CA PRO A 151 5.10 -17.56 34.94
C PRO A 151 3.88 -17.84 34.04
N ASP A 152 3.73 -19.09 33.57
CA ASP A 152 2.61 -19.49 32.71
C ASP A 152 1.24 -19.40 33.40
N ASP A 153 1.18 -19.51 34.73
CA ASP A 153 -0.05 -19.32 35.50
C ASP A 153 -0.52 -17.85 35.48
N PHE A 154 0.36 -16.86 35.25
CA PHE A 154 -0.05 -15.47 35.03
C PHE A 154 -0.93 -15.31 33.80
N ILE A 155 -0.67 -16.04 32.72
CA ILE A 155 -1.50 -15.99 31.51
C ILE A 155 -2.94 -16.40 31.84
N SER A 156 -3.10 -17.30 32.81
CA SER A 156 -4.41 -17.81 33.24
C SER A 156 -5.08 -16.91 34.30
N SER A 157 -4.44 -15.82 34.73
CA SER A 157 -5.00 -14.93 35.75
C SER A 157 -6.20 -14.17 35.20
N SER A 158 -7.17 -13.85 36.07
CA SER A 158 -8.39 -13.12 35.68
C SER A 158 -8.10 -11.77 35.03
N GLU A 159 -7.07 -11.07 35.49
CA GLU A 159 -6.69 -9.76 34.95
C GLU A 159 -6.11 -9.89 33.53
N VAL A 160 -5.21 -10.85 33.31
CA VAL A 160 -4.58 -11.07 32.00
C VAL A 160 -5.60 -11.61 30.99
N GLN A 161 -6.49 -12.52 31.40
CA GLN A 161 -7.58 -13.01 30.57
C GLN A 161 -8.55 -11.89 30.16
N SER A 162 -8.87 -10.98 31.09
CA SER A 162 -9.72 -9.81 30.80
C SER A 162 -9.04 -8.86 29.82
N ALA A 163 -7.75 -8.57 30.03
CA ALA A 163 -6.95 -7.73 29.15
C ALA A 163 -6.80 -8.33 27.74
N ALA A 164 -6.50 -9.62 27.64
CA ALA A 164 -6.42 -10.32 26.36
C ALA A 164 -7.78 -10.32 25.63
N LYS A 165 -8.90 -10.45 26.35
CA LYS A 165 -10.23 -10.33 25.75
C LYS A 165 -10.51 -8.91 25.24
N GLU A 166 -10.12 -7.88 25.98
CA GLU A 166 -10.21 -6.49 25.54
C GLU A 166 -9.37 -6.25 24.29
N GLY A 167 -8.12 -6.72 24.26
CA GLY A 167 -7.24 -6.68 23.10
C GLY A 167 -7.78 -7.38 21.87
N MET A 168 -8.35 -8.58 22.06
CA MET A 168 -9.02 -9.30 20.98
C MET A 168 -10.16 -8.46 20.39
N ILE A 169 -10.98 -7.80 21.22
CA ILE A 169 -12.06 -6.94 20.76
C ILE A 169 -11.51 -5.67 20.10
N TYR A 170 -10.45 -5.07 20.66
CA TYR A 170 -9.77 -3.90 20.09
C TYR A 170 -9.26 -4.21 18.68
N ASN A 171 -8.63 -5.37 18.46
CA ASN A 171 -8.15 -5.76 17.14
C ASN A 171 -9.29 -6.02 16.16
N VAL A 172 -10.40 -6.61 16.61
CA VAL A 172 -11.62 -6.72 15.79
C VAL A 172 -12.20 -5.34 15.43
N GLN A 173 -12.15 -4.35 16.34
CA GLN A 173 -12.56 -2.96 16.07
C GLN A 173 -11.76 -2.32 14.95
N HIS A 174 -10.46 -2.59 14.90
CA HIS A 174 -9.53 -2.01 13.94
C HIS A 174 -9.32 -2.89 12.69
N GLY A 175 -10.07 -3.99 12.56
CA GLY A 175 -10.01 -4.89 11.40
C GLY A 175 -8.81 -5.84 11.38
N ASP A 176 -7.99 -5.88 12.44
CA ASP A 176 -6.85 -6.79 12.57
C ASP A 176 -7.30 -8.16 13.13
N ILE A 177 -7.96 -8.94 12.29
CA ILE A 177 -8.50 -10.25 12.66
C ILE A 177 -7.40 -11.26 13.01
N ASP A 178 -6.22 -11.15 12.38
CA ASP A 178 -5.11 -12.07 12.60
C ASP A 178 -4.53 -11.87 14.01
N SER A 179 -4.30 -10.62 14.43
CA SER A 179 -3.87 -10.33 15.79
C SER A 179 -4.95 -10.71 16.81
N ALA A 180 -6.24 -10.51 16.51
CA ALA A 180 -7.33 -10.96 17.39
C ALA A 180 -7.34 -12.48 17.60
N LEU A 181 -7.17 -13.26 16.51
CA LEU A 181 -7.05 -14.73 16.58
C LEU A 181 -5.79 -15.15 17.32
N ASN A 182 -4.67 -14.45 17.10
CA ASN A 182 -3.41 -14.72 17.77
C ASN A 182 -3.52 -14.50 19.28
N ILE A 183 -4.17 -13.42 19.72
CA ILE A 183 -4.45 -13.16 21.14
C ILE A 183 -5.32 -14.28 21.71
N ALA A 184 -6.45 -14.57 21.07
CA ALA A 184 -7.38 -15.59 21.54
C ALA A 184 -6.72 -16.97 21.68
N LYS A 185 -5.80 -17.31 20.76
CA LYS A 185 -5.05 -18.56 20.77
C LYS A 185 -3.95 -18.56 21.82
N THR A 186 -3.09 -17.54 21.84
CA THR A 186 -1.93 -17.44 22.73
C THR A 186 -2.35 -17.42 24.20
N PHE A 187 -3.45 -16.73 24.50
CA PHE A 187 -3.99 -16.62 25.86
C PHE A 187 -5.09 -17.65 26.16
N ASN A 188 -5.34 -18.62 25.27
CA ASN A 188 -6.35 -19.67 25.44
C ASN A 188 -7.75 -19.14 25.81
N LEU A 189 -8.18 -18.04 25.19
CA LEU A 189 -9.47 -17.42 25.47
C LEU A 189 -10.62 -18.38 25.13
N PRO A 190 -11.67 -18.48 25.97
CA PRO A 190 -12.83 -19.32 25.70
C PRO A 190 -13.60 -18.87 24.43
N GLU A 191 -13.44 -17.61 24.02
CA GLU A 191 -14.02 -17.05 22.81
C GLU A 191 -13.37 -17.53 21.51
N LEU A 192 -12.18 -18.18 21.53
CA LEU A 192 -11.44 -18.56 20.32
C LEU A 192 -12.31 -19.29 19.29
N ARG A 193 -13.04 -20.34 19.72
CA ARG A 193 -13.90 -21.13 18.82
C ARG A 193 -15.06 -20.30 18.24
N ARG A 194 -15.58 -19.35 19.03
CA ARG A 194 -16.65 -18.45 18.58
C ARG A 194 -16.12 -17.44 17.58
N LEU A 195 -14.93 -16.88 17.84
CA LEU A 195 -14.23 -15.97 16.93
C LEU A 195 -13.90 -16.65 15.61
N GLU A 196 -13.26 -17.83 15.64
CA GLU A 196 -12.97 -18.62 14.43
C GLU A 196 -14.23 -18.88 13.60
N ARG A 197 -15.35 -19.19 14.25
CA ARG A 197 -16.62 -19.39 13.55
C ARG A 197 -17.17 -18.10 12.97
N ALA A 198 -17.16 -17.00 13.73
CA ALA A 198 -17.59 -15.70 13.25
C ALA A 198 -16.75 -15.24 12.05
N VAL A 199 -15.42 -15.41 12.10
CA VAL A 199 -14.50 -15.13 10.98
C VAL A 199 -14.80 -16.01 9.78
N ARG A 200 -15.18 -17.28 9.95
CA ARG A 200 -15.64 -18.11 8.81
C ARG A 200 -16.92 -17.58 8.15
N VAL A 201 -17.82 -16.97 8.91
CA VAL A 201 -19.10 -16.45 8.41
C VAL A 201 -18.95 -15.06 7.78
N PHE A 202 -18.19 -14.18 8.43
CA PHE A 202 -18.10 -12.76 8.08
C PHE A 202 -16.76 -12.36 7.46
N GLY A 203 -15.74 -13.22 7.51
CA GLY A 203 -14.40 -12.95 6.99
C GLY A 203 -13.72 -11.79 7.73
N SER A 204 -12.96 -11.01 6.98
CA SER A 204 -12.30 -9.77 7.42
C SER A 204 -13.28 -8.61 7.71
N PHE A 205 -14.59 -8.84 7.58
CA PHE A 205 -15.64 -7.83 7.78
C PHE A 205 -16.41 -8.03 9.08
N LEU A 206 -15.89 -8.91 9.94
CA LEU A 206 -16.38 -9.08 11.28
C LEU A 206 -16.14 -7.78 12.06
N SER A 207 -17.22 -7.06 12.39
CA SER A 207 -17.16 -5.93 13.30
C SER A 207 -17.39 -6.39 14.75
N PRO A 208 -17.03 -5.58 15.75
CA PRO A 208 -17.32 -5.85 17.16
C PRO A 208 -18.81 -6.02 17.43
N GLU A 209 -19.66 -5.23 16.78
CA GLU A 209 -21.11 -5.30 16.89
C GLU A 209 -21.63 -6.61 16.29
N ILE A 210 -21.15 -6.98 15.10
CA ILE A 210 -21.50 -8.26 14.47
C ILE A 210 -21.03 -9.43 15.32
N PHE A 211 -19.82 -9.35 15.89
CA PHE A 211 -19.29 -10.39 16.78
C PHE A 211 -20.11 -10.50 18.06
N LYS A 212 -20.50 -9.37 18.65
CA LYS A 212 -21.40 -9.31 19.80
C LYS A 212 -22.77 -9.92 19.48
N ASP A 213 -23.35 -9.56 18.35
CA ASP A 213 -24.62 -10.10 17.87
C ASP A 213 -24.52 -11.62 17.63
N PHE A 214 -23.44 -12.07 17.00
CA PHE A 214 -23.15 -13.48 16.78
C PHE A 214 -23.06 -14.26 18.10
N ASN A 215 -22.37 -13.70 19.10
CA ASN A 215 -22.30 -14.27 20.44
C ASN A 215 -23.66 -14.26 21.15
N ASN A 216 -24.44 -13.19 21.03
CA ASN A 216 -25.80 -13.13 21.57
C ASN A 216 -26.69 -14.23 20.96
N LEU A 217 -26.59 -14.46 19.65
CA LEU A 217 -27.32 -15.53 18.96
C LEU A 217 -26.92 -16.89 19.53
N LEU A 218 -25.61 -17.17 19.67
CA LEU A 218 -25.09 -18.41 20.29
C LEU A 218 -25.57 -18.57 21.74
N ASP A 219 -25.64 -17.48 22.50
CA ASP A 219 -26.12 -17.44 23.89
C ASP A 219 -27.66 -17.47 23.99
N LYS A 220 -28.33 -17.95 22.93
CA LYS A 220 -29.77 -18.15 22.82
C LYS A 220 -30.60 -16.86 22.91
N LYS A 221 -30.00 -15.70 22.74
CA LYS A 221 -30.69 -14.40 22.67
C LYS A 221 -31.13 -14.12 21.24
N LYS A 222 -32.28 -13.47 21.09
CA LYS A 222 -32.72 -12.96 19.79
C LYS A 222 -31.89 -11.76 19.38
N VAL A 223 -31.63 -11.66 18.08
CA VAL A 223 -30.87 -10.56 17.48
C VAL A 223 -31.68 -10.02 16.31
N ASP A 224 -32.05 -8.75 16.37
CA ASP A 224 -32.96 -8.14 15.40
C ASP A 224 -32.35 -8.08 13.99
N SER A 225 -31.05 -7.78 13.91
CA SER A 225 -30.30 -7.78 12.64
C SER A 225 -30.37 -9.15 11.96
N PHE A 226 -30.21 -10.26 12.67
CA PHE A 226 -30.32 -11.60 12.10
C PHE A 226 -31.77 -12.02 11.85
N THR A 227 -32.71 -11.60 12.70
CA THR A 227 -34.14 -11.86 12.51
C THR A 227 -34.65 -11.21 11.22
N ALA A 228 -34.17 -10.01 10.90
CA ALA A 228 -34.47 -9.33 9.64
C ALA A 228 -33.94 -10.06 8.40
N LEU A 229 -33.00 -11.02 8.56
CA LEU A 229 -32.51 -11.91 7.50
C LEU A 229 -33.26 -13.26 7.48
N GLY A 230 -34.29 -13.44 8.32
CA GLY A 230 -35.09 -14.65 8.39
C GLY A 230 -34.57 -15.71 9.37
N VAL A 231 -33.66 -15.36 10.27
CA VAL A 231 -33.22 -16.26 11.36
C VAL A 231 -34.28 -16.30 12.44
N THR A 232 -34.82 -17.48 12.73
CA THR A 232 -35.93 -17.65 13.68
C THR A 232 -35.53 -18.40 14.95
N ASN A 233 -34.53 -19.28 14.85
CA ASN A 233 -33.97 -20.01 15.98
C ASN A 233 -32.82 -19.25 16.64
N THR A 234 -32.48 -19.63 17.87
CA THR A 234 -31.30 -19.14 18.59
C THR A 234 -30.38 -20.31 18.98
N GLY A 235 -29.19 -20.00 19.51
CA GLY A 235 -28.14 -20.99 19.75
C GLY A 235 -27.54 -21.54 18.45
N GLU A 236 -27.04 -22.77 18.50
CA GLU A 236 -26.43 -23.45 17.35
C GLU A 236 -27.35 -23.55 16.13
N ALA A 237 -28.63 -23.85 16.34
CA ALA A 237 -29.62 -23.90 15.26
C ALA A 237 -29.80 -22.52 14.60
N GLY A 238 -29.82 -21.45 15.40
CA GLY A 238 -29.87 -20.07 14.91
C GLY A 238 -28.66 -19.71 14.05
N VAL A 239 -27.45 -20.10 14.47
CA VAL A 239 -26.23 -19.83 13.68
C VAL A 239 -26.25 -20.57 12.34
N VAL A 240 -26.69 -21.84 12.32
CA VAL A 240 -26.84 -22.59 11.06
C VAL A 240 -27.88 -21.94 10.15
N GLU A 241 -28.96 -21.37 10.71
CA GLU A 241 -29.92 -20.58 9.94
C GLU A 241 -29.31 -19.30 9.38
N LEU A 242 -28.52 -18.57 10.18
CA LEU A 242 -27.81 -17.37 9.74
C LEU A 242 -26.84 -17.65 8.59
N GLU A 243 -26.01 -18.68 8.74
CA GLU A 243 -25.07 -19.14 7.70
C GLU A 243 -25.82 -19.43 6.38
N ARG A 244 -26.95 -20.16 6.46
CA ARG A 244 -27.77 -20.47 5.29
C ARG A 244 -28.43 -19.23 4.69
N ALA A 245 -28.95 -18.33 5.52
CA ALA A 245 -29.60 -17.10 5.09
C ALA A 245 -28.61 -16.18 4.35
N LEU A 246 -27.43 -15.95 4.94
CA LEU A 246 -26.37 -15.16 4.33
C LEU A 246 -25.92 -15.78 3.00
N ARG A 247 -25.67 -17.09 2.94
CA ARG A 247 -25.32 -17.75 1.67
C ARG A 247 -26.38 -17.54 0.60
N LYS A 248 -27.66 -17.75 0.93
CA LYS A 248 -28.76 -17.57 -0.02
C LYS A 248 -28.78 -16.14 -0.56
N LEU A 249 -28.61 -15.16 0.32
CA LEU A 249 -28.59 -13.75 -0.05
C LEU A 249 -27.35 -13.38 -0.89
N LEU A 250 -26.17 -13.96 -0.62
CA LEU A 250 -24.97 -13.72 -1.42
C LEU A 250 -25.12 -14.28 -2.83
N HIS A 251 -25.64 -15.50 -2.95
CA HIS A 251 -25.93 -16.09 -4.24
C HIS A 251 -26.96 -15.26 -5.00
N ALA A 252 -28.04 -14.82 -4.34
CA ALA A 252 -29.02 -13.91 -4.93
C ALA A 252 -28.37 -12.57 -5.35
N PHE A 253 -27.47 -12.01 -4.53
CA PHE A 253 -26.76 -10.78 -4.85
C PHE A 253 -25.98 -10.89 -6.15
N LEU A 254 -25.27 -12.00 -6.36
CA LEU A 254 -24.50 -12.23 -7.58
C LEU A 254 -25.39 -12.48 -8.79
N PHE A 255 -26.40 -13.36 -8.67
CA PHE A 255 -27.10 -13.92 -9.83
C PHE A 255 -28.45 -13.27 -10.15
N GLU A 256 -29.07 -12.57 -9.21
CA GLU A 256 -30.38 -11.92 -9.42
C GLU A 256 -30.22 -10.42 -9.71
N ASP A 257 -31.23 -9.84 -10.37
CA ASP A 257 -31.34 -8.40 -10.58
C ASP A 257 -31.80 -7.72 -9.28
N THR A 258 -30.92 -6.96 -8.64
CA THR A 258 -31.23 -6.20 -7.41
C THR A 258 -32.36 -5.20 -7.63
N ALA A 259 -32.57 -4.67 -8.83
CA ALA A 259 -33.67 -3.76 -9.12
C ALA A 259 -35.04 -4.48 -9.19
N SER A 260 -35.05 -5.81 -9.25
CA SER A 260 -36.25 -6.65 -9.29
C SER A 260 -36.49 -7.42 -7.99
N ASN A 261 -35.52 -7.42 -7.07
CA ASN A 261 -35.59 -8.10 -5.77
C ASN A 261 -35.53 -7.07 -4.62
N ALA A 262 -36.71 -6.63 -4.15
CA ALA A 262 -36.82 -5.64 -3.08
C ALA A 262 -36.24 -6.13 -1.74
N ASP A 263 -36.37 -7.44 -1.46
CA ASP A 263 -35.84 -8.06 -0.24
C ASP A 263 -34.31 -7.98 -0.21
N LEU A 264 -33.66 -8.15 -1.36
CA LEU A 264 -32.22 -8.05 -1.50
C LEU A 264 -31.71 -6.62 -1.27
N VAL A 265 -32.41 -5.61 -1.78
CA VAL A 265 -32.08 -4.19 -1.53
C VAL A 265 -32.24 -3.85 -0.05
N TYR A 266 -33.27 -4.37 0.61
CA TYR A 266 -33.45 -4.21 2.05
C TYR A 266 -32.34 -4.93 2.84
N ALA A 267 -32.00 -6.16 2.44
CA ALA A 267 -30.91 -6.92 3.05
C ALA A 267 -29.58 -6.18 2.94
N LEU A 268 -29.29 -5.48 1.84
CA LEU A 268 -28.05 -4.70 1.67
C LEU A 268 -27.88 -3.55 2.68
N LYS A 269 -28.95 -3.16 3.41
CA LYS A 269 -28.90 -2.24 4.55
C LYS A 269 -28.69 -2.93 5.89
N ASN A 270 -28.87 -4.24 5.94
CA ASN A 270 -28.64 -5.02 7.15
C ASN A 270 -27.14 -5.10 7.43
N PRO A 271 -26.65 -4.74 8.63
CA PRO A 271 -25.22 -4.72 8.93
C PRO A 271 -24.50 -6.06 8.65
N ALA A 272 -25.15 -7.18 8.98
CA ALA A 272 -24.57 -8.50 8.82
C ALA A 272 -24.45 -8.88 7.34
N PHE A 273 -25.49 -8.65 6.54
CA PHE A 273 -25.42 -8.95 5.11
C PHE A 273 -24.56 -7.95 4.33
N ALA A 274 -24.62 -6.66 4.66
CA ALA A 274 -23.80 -5.62 4.06
C ALA A 274 -22.31 -5.91 4.22
N SER A 275 -21.90 -6.34 5.42
CA SER A 275 -20.52 -6.77 5.72
C SER A 275 -20.03 -7.85 4.74
N VAL A 276 -20.81 -8.91 4.52
CA VAL A 276 -20.40 -9.99 3.61
C VAL A 276 -20.52 -9.57 2.14
N ALA A 277 -21.53 -8.78 1.77
CA ALA A 277 -21.70 -8.27 0.40
C ALA A 277 -20.55 -7.32 -0.01
N LYS A 278 -20.07 -6.47 0.90
CA LYS A 278 -18.86 -5.65 0.70
C LYS A 278 -17.64 -6.50 0.45
N GLY A 279 -17.46 -7.55 1.24
CA GLY A 279 -16.38 -8.51 1.05
C GLY A 279 -16.40 -9.20 -0.30
N LEU A 280 -17.57 -9.74 -0.66
CA LEU A 280 -17.76 -10.44 -1.92
C LEU A 280 -17.55 -9.53 -3.13
N SER A 281 -17.99 -8.27 -3.05
CA SER A 281 -17.80 -7.27 -4.11
C SER A 281 -16.40 -6.64 -4.11
N ARG A 282 -15.53 -7.03 -3.17
CA ARG A 282 -14.21 -6.42 -2.93
C ARG A 282 -14.27 -4.91 -2.64
N PHE A 283 -15.42 -4.41 -2.17
CA PHE A 283 -15.60 -2.99 -1.86
C PHE A 283 -14.56 -2.46 -0.89
N THR A 284 -14.11 -3.31 0.03
CA THR A 284 -13.18 -3.00 1.13
C THR A 284 -11.73 -3.43 0.88
N SER A 285 -11.46 -4.24 -0.15
CA SER A 285 -10.13 -4.84 -0.42
C SER A 285 -9.62 -4.56 -1.84
N SER A 286 -10.37 -3.78 -2.61
CA SER A 286 -9.92 -3.19 -3.87
C SER A 286 -8.87 -2.12 -3.57
N ASP A 287 -7.83 -2.02 -4.40
CA ASP A 287 -6.84 -0.94 -4.29
C ASP A 287 -7.42 0.42 -4.76
N TRP A 288 -8.63 0.38 -5.33
CA TRP A 288 -9.34 1.53 -5.88
C TRP A 288 -10.69 1.77 -5.20
N GLY A 289 -11.10 3.04 -5.18
CA GLY A 289 -12.39 3.50 -4.65
C GLY A 289 -12.33 3.87 -3.17
N SER A 290 -13.45 4.33 -2.62
CA SER A 290 -13.58 4.51 -1.17
C SER A 290 -14.09 3.23 -0.52
N HIS A 291 -13.72 3.01 0.74
CA HIS A 291 -13.99 1.76 1.47
C HIS A 291 -14.84 1.95 2.73
N ASP A 292 -15.25 3.19 3.01
CA ASP A 292 -15.97 3.57 4.23
C ASP A 292 -17.47 3.24 4.16
N GLN A 293 -18.12 3.26 5.33
CA GLN A 293 -19.54 2.94 5.45
C GLN A 293 -20.45 4.00 4.82
N ASP A 294 -20.06 5.27 4.84
CA ASP A 294 -20.88 6.37 4.32
C ASP A 294 -20.95 6.31 2.80
N THR A 295 -19.83 6.01 2.14
CA THR A 295 -19.80 5.78 0.70
C THR A 295 -20.70 4.61 0.29
N TRP A 296 -20.63 3.47 1.00
CA TRP A 296 -21.52 2.34 0.73
C TRP A 296 -23.00 2.72 0.84
N ASN A 297 -23.37 3.41 1.92
CA ASN A 297 -24.75 3.85 2.17
C ASN A 297 -25.22 4.83 1.08
N SER A 298 -24.37 5.79 0.72
CA SER A 298 -24.63 6.79 -0.32
C SER A 298 -24.85 6.17 -1.69
N MET A 299 -24.02 5.18 -2.08
CA MET A 299 -24.19 4.43 -3.33
C MET A 299 -25.54 3.70 -3.35
N LEU A 300 -25.87 2.99 -2.26
CA LEU A 300 -27.11 2.22 -2.17
C LEU A 300 -28.36 3.12 -2.18
N ASP A 301 -28.32 4.25 -1.47
CA ASP A 301 -29.41 5.22 -1.44
C ASP A 301 -29.59 5.92 -2.80
N THR A 302 -28.49 6.30 -3.45
CA THR A 302 -28.51 6.85 -4.82
C THR A 302 -29.13 5.85 -5.79
N TYR A 303 -28.67 4.60 -5.78
CA TYR A 303 -29.21 3.54 -6.62
C TYR A 303 -30.71 3.31 -6.37
N LYS A 304 -31.13 3.25 -5.11
CA LYS A 304 -32.53 3.06 -4.73
C LYS A 304 -33.41 4.22 -5.21
N ASN A 305 -32.94 5.45 -5.06
CA ASN A 305 -33.67 6.64 -5.50
C ASN A 305 -33.83 6.68 -7.02
N LEU A 306 -32.76 6.42 -7.77
CA LEU A 306 -32.82 6.38 -9.24
C LEU A 306 -33.71 5.24 -9.75
N THR A 307 -33.67 4.08 -9.09
CA THR A 307 -34.53 2.93 -9.41
C THR A 307 -36.01 3.26 -9.17
N SER A 308 -36.34 3.89 -8.03
CA SER A 308 -37.74 4.22 -7.68
C SER A 308 -38.34 5.31 -8.56
N GLN A 309 -37.50 6.21 -9.10
CA GLN A 309 -37.87 7.25 -10.06
C GLN A 309 -37.98 6.72 -11.51
N GLY A 310 -37.56 5.47 -11.77
CA GLY A 310 -37.54 4.90 -13.11
C GLY A 310 -36.48 5.52 -14.03
N GLU A 311 -35.45 6.15 -13.47
CA GLU A 311 -34.37 6.79 -14.25
C GLU A 311 -33.38 5.77 -14.83
N LEU A 312 -33.33 4.55 -14.28
CA LEU A 312 -32.39 3.51 -14.70
C LEU A 312 -33.01 2.58 -15.76
N LYS A 313 -32.33 2.46 -16.90
CA LYS A 313 -32.67 1.43 -17.89
C LYS A 313 -32.39 0.03 -17.32
N ARG A 314 -33.28 -0.92 -17.63
CA ARG A 314 -33.13 -2.34 -17.27
C ARG A 314 -32.12 -3.05 -18.16
N LEU A 315 -31.58 -4.16 -17.66
CA LEU A 315 -30.75 -5.07 -18.44
C LEU A 315 -31.59 -5.65 -19.61
N PRO A 316 -31.10 -5.60 -20.87
CA PRO A 316 -31.82 -6.23 -21.98
C PRO A 316 -31.93 -7.74 -21.78
N LEU A 317 -33.07 -8.33 -22.19
CA LEU A 317 -33.41 -9.73 -21.92
C LEU A 317 -32.45 -10.74 -22.55
N GLU A 318 -31.71 -10.34 -23.58
CA GLU A 318 -30.71 -11.16 -24.25
C GLU A 318 -29.47 -11.41 -23.38
N TYR A 319 -29.22 -10.56 -22.36
CA TYR A 319 -28.13 -10.75 -21.41
C TYR A 319 -28.55 -11.74 -20.32
N THR A 320 -28.12 -12.99 -20.47
CA THR A 320 -28.34 -14.05 -19.47
C THR A 320 -27.00 -14.53 -18.91
N PRO A 321 -26.94 -15.02 -17.65
CA PRO A 321 -25.72 -15.60 -17.10
C PRO A 321 -25.19 -16.76 -17.95
N SER A 322 -23.87 -16.93 -18.03
CA SER A 322 -23.25 -17.98 -18.87
C SER A 322 -23.49 -19.42 -18.40
N GLY A 323 -24.04 -19.61 -17.20
CA GLY A 323 -23.90 -20.85 -16.46
C GLY A 323 -22.44 -21.12 -16.07
N THR A 324 -22.16 -22.34 -15.61
CA THR A 324 -20.79 -22.73 -15.20
C THR A 324 -19.98 -23.19 -16.39
N LEU A 325 -18.90 -22.46 -16.69
CA LEU A 325 -17.88 -22.79 -17.67
C LEU A 325 -16.65 -23.37 -16.98
N GLN A 326 -15.87 -24.16 -17.70
CA GLN A 326 -14.60 -24.70 -17.23
C GLN A 326 -13.47 -23.95 -17.94
N ILE A 327 -12.66 -23.23 -17.16
CA ILE A 327 -11.49 -22.47 -17.64
C ILE A 327 -10.23 -23.25 -17.34
N ILE A 328 -9.35 -23.41 -18.32
CA ILE A 328 -8.10 -24.14 -18.11
C ILE A 328 -7.20 -23.40 -17.11
N THR A 329 -6.64 -24.13 -16.14
CA THR A 329 -5.68 -23.59 -15.16
C THR A 329 -4.24 -23.74 -15.63
N LEU A 330 -3.36 -22.84 -15.19
CA LEU A 330 -1.92 -22.99 -15.37
C LEU A 330 -1.38 -24.06 -14.40
N GLY A 331 -0.39 -24.84 -14.85
CA GLY A 331 0.32 -25.80 -14.01
C GLY A 331 1.41 -25.15 -13.17
N GLU A 332 2.11 -25.99 -12.39
CA GLU A 332 3.32 -25.57 -11.68
C GLU A 332 4.36 -25.03 -12.66
N PRO A 333 5.16 -24.02 -12.26
CA PRO A 333 6.30 -23.58 -13.06
C PRO A 333 7.24 -24.77 -13.31
N ALA A 334 7.70 -24.93 -14.55
CA ALA A 334 8.69 -25.96 -14.87
C ALA A 334 9.98 -25.71 -14.08
N LYS A 335 10.66 -26.79 -13.66
CA LYS A 335 11.70 -26.79 -12.62
C LYS A 335 12.92 -25.89 -12.87
N GLU A 336 13.17 -25.42 -14.09
CA GLU A 336 14.30 -24.53 -14.41
C GLU A 336 13.88 -23.50 -15.47
N PHE A 337 13.41 -22.33 -15.02
CA PHE A 337 13.25 -21.16 -15.88
C PHE A 337 14.60 -20.44 -15.99
N VAL A 338 15.11 -20.27 -17.21
CA VAL A 338 16.36 -19.55 -17.45
C VAL A 338 16.03 -18.13 -17.86
N TYR A 339 16.41 -17.16 -17.03
CA TYR A 339 16.27 -15.74 -17.31
C TYR A 339 17.22 -15.27 -18.41
N THR A 340 16.82 -14.27 -19.18
CA THR A 340 17.75 -13.58 -20.09
C THR A 340 18.73 -12.70 -19.30
N ASN A 341 19.97 -12.57 -19.80
CA ASN A 341 20.98 -11.74 -19.16
C ASN A 341 20.56 -10.26 -19.12
N ASP A 342 19.95 -9.77 -20.20
CA ASP A 342 19.50 -8.37 -20.31
C ASP A 342 18.44 -8.06 -19.25
N PHE A 343 17.49 -8.99 -19.03
CA PHE A 343 16.53 -8.89 -17.93
C PHE A 343 17.22 -8.81 -16.57
N LEU A 344 18.13 -9.74 -16.23
CA LEU A 344 18.75 -9.76 -14.90
C LEU A 344 19.55 -8.48 -14.63
N ILE A 345 20.28 -8.00 -15.64
CA ILE A 345 21.04 -6.74 -15.57
C ILE A 345 20.07 -5.58 -15.31
N ARG A 346 18.96 -5.50 -16.06
CA ARG A 346 18.01 -4.40 -15.95
C ARG A 346 17.22 -4.44 -14.64
N PHE A 347 16.73 -5.61 -14.26
CA PHE A 347 15.98 -5.83 -13.02
C PHE A 347 16.82 -5.43 -11.81
N LYS A 348 18.06 -5.92 -11.74
CA LYS A 348 19.01 -5.54 -10.69
C LYS A 348 19.25 -4.03 -10.63
N ALA A 349 19.52 -3.39 -11.77
CA ALA A 349 19.76 -1.95 -11.81
C ALA A 349 18.56 -1.13 -11.30
N LEU A 350 17.33 -1.53 -11.66
CA LEU A 350 16.12 -0.87 -11.19
C LEU A 350 15.89 -1.08 -9.70
N VAL A 351 16.04 -2.31 -9.19
CA VAL A 351 15.89 -2.59 -7.75
C VAL A 351 16.89 -1.79 -6.93
N GLU A 352 18.18 -1.76 -7.34
CA GLU A 352 19.21 -0.98 -6.64
C GLU A 352 18.90 0.53 -6.61
N ASP A 353 18.38 1.07 -7.71
CA ASP A 353 18.01 2.48 -7.78
C ASP A 353 16.76 2.78 -6.92
N ILE A 354 15.78 1.87 -6.85
CA ILE A 354 14.62 1.97 -5.97
C ILE A 354 15.06 1.92 -4.50
N THR A 355 15.89 0.95 -4.11
CA THR A 355 16.40 0.83 -2.74
C THR A 355 17.19 2.06 -2.31
N THR A 356 18.00 2.62 -3.21
CA THR A 356 18.72 3.86 -2.95
C THR A 356 17.76 5.03 -2.69
N ALA A 357 16.69 5.12 -3.49
CA ALA A 357 15.65 6.13 -3.29
C ALA A 357 14.84 5.92 -2.00
N GLN A 358 14.55 4.67 -1.60
CA GLN A 358 13.88 4.35 -0.34
C GLN A 358 14.70 4.78 0.87
N ASN A 359 16.00 4.47 0.87
CA ASN A 359 16.90 4.89 1.94
C ASN A 359 16.92 6.42 2.05
N LEU A 360 17.01 7.13 0.92
CA LEU A 360 17.00 8.58 0.90
C LEU A 360 15.69 9.18 1.47
N VAL A 361 14.53 8.62 1.13
CA VAL A 361 13.25 9.11 1.67
C VAL A 361 13.10 8.77 3.15
N ARG A 362 13.61 7.61 3.60
CA ARG A 362 13.58 7.18 5.00
C ARG A 362 14.43 8.08 5.89
N ASP A 363 15.59 8.51 5.40
CA ASP A 363 16.50 9.39 6.14
C ASP A 363 15.96 10.84 6.21
N HIS A 364 14.93 11.17 5.42
CA HIS A 364 14.31 12.49 5.33
C HIS A 364 12.76 12.42 5.39
N PRO A 365 12.16 11.95 6.51
CA PRO A 365 10.74 11.60 6.59
C PRO A 365 9.78 12.78 6.41
N GLU A 366 10.19 13.99 6.80
CA GLU A 366 9.41 15.23 6.63
C GLU A 366 9.61 15.88 5.25
N GLY A 367 10.40 15.27 4.37
CA GLY A 367 10.90 15.87 3.14
C GLY A 367 12.29 16.47 3.31
N GLY A 368 12.75 17.31 2.37
CA GLY A 368 14.05 17.98 2.47
C GLY A 368 15.24 17.23 1.84
N PHE A 369 15.03 16.03 1.31
CA PHE A 369 16.04 15.28 0.54
C PHE A 369 16.47 15.98 -0.78
N GLY A 370 15.76 17.05 -1.19
CA GLY A 370 16.01 17.79 -2.42
C GLY A 370 17.45 18.31 -2.54
N ASN A 371 18.06 18.78 -1.44
CA ASN A 371 19.44 19.28 -1.47
C ASN A 371 20.46 18.14 -1.72
N GLU A 372 20.24 16.98 -1.12
CA GLU A 372 21.11 15.81 -1.32
C GLU A 372 20.97 15.24 -2.74
N ILE A 373 19.75 15.22 -3.26
CA ILE A 373 19.47 14.88 -4.67
C ILE A 373 20.21 15.83 -5.61
N ILE A 374 20.08 17.14 -5.38
CA ILE A 374 20.69 18.16 -6.22
C ILE A 374 22.21 18.02 -6.18
N ALA A 375 22.80 17.77 -5.02
CA ALA A 375 24.24 17.56 -4.87
C ALA A 375 24.73 16.32 -5.65
N LYS A 376 24.01 15.19 -5.57
CA LYS A 376 24.34 13.97 -6.34
C LYS A 376 24.28 14.22 -7.85
N LEU A 377 23.26 14.94 -8.30
CA LEU A 377 23.10 15.30 -9.71
C LEU A 377 24.19 16.27 -10.18
N GLU A 378 24.52 17.29 -9.38
CA GLU A 378 25.60 18.24 -9.68
C GLU A 378 26.95 17.55 -9.81
N GLU A 379 27.25 16.58 -8.95
CA GLU A 379 28.49 15.83 -9.02
C GLU A 379 28.54 14.92 -10.26
N ALA A 380 27.45 14.21 -10.58
CA ALA A 380 27.37 13.40 -11.80
C ALA A 380 27.54 14.25 -13.08
N VAL A 381 26.90 15.43 -13.09
CA VAL A 381 27.06 16.43 -14.14
C VAL A 381 28.52 16.91 -14.23
N ARG A 382 29.17 17.19 -13.10
CA ARG A 382 30.56 17.67 -13.06
C ARG A 382 31.55 16.63 -13.56
N VAL A 383 31.37 15.36 -13.17
CA VAL A 383 32.19 14.24 -13.64
C VAL A 383 32.07 14.11 -15.16
N GLU A 384 30.85 14.11 -15.69
CA GLU A 384 30.65 13.96 -17.13
C GLU A 384 31.10 15.19 -17.92
N LEU A 385 30.96 16.39 -17.35
CA LEU A 385 31.55 17.61 -17.89
C LEU A 385 33.08 17.49 -17.99
N GLY A 386 33.73 16.92 -16.98
CA GLY A 386 35.16 16.59 -16.99
C GLY A 386 35.51 15.63 -18.13
N ASN A 387 34.80 14.51 -18.23
CA ASN A 387 34.99 13.51 -19.30
C ASN A 387 34.81 14.12 -20.71
N LEU A 388 33.81 14.98 -20.89
CA LEU A 388 33.56 15.66 -22.17
C LEU A 388 34.67 16.66 -22.48
N LYS A 389 35.15 17.44 -21.49
CA LYS A 389 36.27 18.38 -21.65
C LYS A 389 37.57 17.65 -22.00
N GLU A 390 37.83 16.50 -21.39
CA GLU A 390 38.99 15.64 -21.74
C GLU A 390 38.88 15.08 -23.16
N LYS A 391 37.70 14.57 -23.55
CA LYS A 391 37.45 14.12 -24.94
C LYS A 391 37.69 15.25 -25.94
N VAL A 392 37.19 16.47 -25.64
CA VAL A 392 37.44 17.65 -26.49
C VAL A 392 38.93 18.00 -26.56
N ALA A 393 39.64 17.97 -25.43
CA ALA A 393 41.08 18.22 -25.38
C ALA A 393 41.87 17.19 -26.21
N TYR A 394 41.51 15.91 -26.11
CA TYR A 394 42.07 14.82 -26.92
C TYR A 394 41.80 15.03 -28.42
N PHE A 395 40.57 15.33 -28.82
CA PHE A 395 40.27 15.58 -30.23
C PHE A 395 41.02 16.81 -30.78
N ARG A 396 41.18 17.87 -29.97
CA ARG A 396 41.98 19.04 -30.34
C ARG A 396 43.47 18.74 -30.44
N SER A 397 44.02 17.86 -29.59
CA SER A 397 45.44 17.47 -29.67
C SER A 397 45.72 16.62 -30.90
N VAL A 398 44.83 15.70 -31.25
CA VAL A 398 44.89 14.90 -32.49
C VAL A 398 44.76 15.80 -33.74
N GLN A 399 43.93 16.85 -33.68
CA GLN A 399 43.78 17.81 -34.78
C GLN A 399 45.05 18.65 -35.03
N ASN A 400 45.84 18.92 -33.99
CA ASN A 400 47.01 19.81 -34.02
C ASN A 400 48.36 19.07 -34.18
N ASP A 401 48.37 17.74 -34.19
CA ASP A 401 49.60 16.94 -34.36
C ASP A 401 49.97 16.80 -35.85
N PRO A 402 51.13 17.31 -36.30
CA PRO A 402 51.60 17.23 -37.70
C PRO A 402 52.07 15.84 -38.14
N THR A 403 52.21 14.87 -37.24
CA THR A 403 52.77 13.53 -37.52
C THR A 403 51.72 12.45 -37.82
N LYS A 404 50.43 12.75 -37.60
CA LYS A 404 49.32 11.81 -37.87
C LYS A 404 48.80 11.90 -39.31
N THR A 405 48.46 10.74 -39.88
CA THR A 405 48.19 10.60 -41.33
C THR A 405 46.86 11.24 -41.75
N THR A 406 46.73 11.56 -43.04
CA THR A 406 45.56 12.27 -43.60
C THR A 406 44.25 11.48 -43.48
N GLU A 407 44.29 10.15 -43.33
CA GLU A 407 43.13 9.29 -43.03
C GLU A 407 42.64 9.41 -41.58
N GLU A 408 43.49 9.81 -40.63
CA GLU A 408 43.10 10.11 -39.24
C GLU A 408 42.57 11.54 -39.08
N ARG A 409 42.77 12.39 -40.09
CA ARG A 409 42.29 13.77 -40.19
C ARG A 409 41.00 13.84 -41.02
N ASP A 410 39.97 13.12 -40.61
CA ASP A 410 38.63 13.32 -41.14
C ASP A 410 38.02 14.60 -40.54
N ILE A 411 38.56 15.75 -40.95
CA ILE A 411 38.40 17.08 -40.33
C ILE A 411 36.93 17.49 -40.19
N LYS A 412 36.05 17.06 -41.11
CA LYS A 412 34.61 17.33 -41.03
C LYS A 412 33.92 16.56 -39.91
N SER A 413 34.21 15.27 -39.77
CA SER A 413 33.66 14.40 -38.73
C SER A 413 34.14 14.85 -37.34
N ALA A 414 35.42 15.20 -37.20
CA ALA A 414 35.99 15.73 -35.97
C ALA A 414 35.43 17.11 -35.59
N THR A 415 35.25 18.02 -36.56
CA THR A 415 34.66 19.36 -36.31
C THR A 415 33.19 19.26 -35.90
N PHE A 416 32.42 18.37 -36.53
CA PHE A 416 31.03 18.12 -36.15
C PHE A 416 30.91 17.48 -34.76
N ALA A 417 31.75 16.49 -34.45
CA ALA A 417 31.83 15.89 -33.13
C ALA A 417 32.21 16.92 -32.05
N LEU A 418 33.21 17.76 -32.31
CA LEU A 418 33.60 18.86 -31.40
C LEU A 418 32.47 19.86 -31.18
N LYS A 419 31.69 20.21 -32.23
CA LYS A 419 30.54 21.11 -32.09
C LYS A 419 29.42 20.51 -31.23
N ASN A 420 29.15 19.21 -31.38
CA ASN A 420 28.15 18.52 -30.56
C ASN A 420 28.61 18.38 -29.09
N LEU A 421 29.88 18.04 -28.87
CA LEU A 421 30.46 17.95 -27.53
C LEU A 421 30.44 19.33 -26.84
N GLN A 422 30.80 20.40 -27.55
CA GLN A 422 30.73 21.76 -27.02
C GLN A 422 29.30 22.16 -26.66
N LYS A 423 28.32 21.83 -27.50
CA LYS A 423 26.90 22.06 -27.20
C LYS A 423 26.46 21.34 -25.92
N GLN A 424 26.92 20.11 -25.69
CA GLN A 424 26.63 19.36 -24.45
C GLN A 424 27.30 20.00 -23.22
N ILE A 425 28.55 20.47 -23.36
CA ILE A 425 29.27 21.22 -22.33
C ILE A 425 28.50 22.49 -21.95
N ASP A 426 28.08 23.29 -22.93
CA ASP A 426 27.36 24.54 -22.70
C ASP A 426 26.02 24.30 -21.98
N ILE A 427 25.32 23.22 -22.33
CA ILE A 427 24.08 22.81 -21.66
C ILE A 427 24.38 22.46 -20.19
N LEU A 428 25.43 21.68 -19.93
CA LEU A 428 25.79 21.26 -18.59
C LEU A 428 26.25 22.40 -17.69
N GLU A 429 27.07 23.31 -18.21
CA GLU A 429 27.53 24.49 -17.48
C GLU A 429 26.36 25.41 -17.07
N ASN A 430 25.30 25.48 -17.89
CA ASN A 430 24.09 26.21 -17.53
C ASN A 430 23.24 25.49 -16.47
N ILE A 431 23.28 24.17 -16.36
CA ILE A 431 22.57 23.41 -15.31
C ILE A 431 23.28 23.50 -13.95
N THR A 432 24.62 23.59 -13.96
CA THR A 432 25.42 23.78 -12.74
C THR A 432 25.33 25.19 -12.15
N ASP A 433 24.77 26.13 -12.89
CA ASP A 433 24.50 27.49 -12.45
C ASP A 433 23.13 27.54 -11.76
N GLN A 434 23.12 27.83 -10.45
CA GLN A 434 21.93 27.79 -9.62
C GLN A 434 20.83 28.77 -10.10
N GLU A 435 21.20 29.97 -10.56
CA GLU A 435 20.24 30.98 -11.02
C GLU A 435 19.59 30.54 -12.33
N LYS A 436 20.38 30.01 -13.26
CA LYS A 436 19.87 29.52 -14.56
C LYS A 436 19.03 28.27 -14.40
N ARG A 437 19.43 27.33 -13.54
CA ARG A 437 18.67 26.10 -13.26
C ARG A 437 17.29 26.40 -12.70
N SER A 438 17.19 27.37 -11.78
CA SER A 438 15.93 27.73 -11.12
C SER A 438 14.89 28.30 -12.09
N GLY A 439 15.31 28.74 -13.27
CA GLY A 439 14.43 29.22 -14.34
C GLY A 439 13.92 28.15 -15.31
N LEU A 440 14.35 26.88 -15.17
CA LEU A 440 13.95 25.79 -16.07
C LEU A 440 12.73 25.03 -15.54
N SER A 441 11.83 24.66 -16.44
CA SER A 441 10.77 23.69 -16.14
C SER A 441 11.32 22.28 -15.96
N THR A 442 10.54 21.40 -15.30
CA THR A 442 10.88 19.96 -15.15
C THR A 442 11.21 19.30 -16.49
N GLN A 443 10.45 19.60 -17.55
CA GLN A 443 10.70 19.04 -18.89
C GLN A 443 12.01 19.54 -19.51
N GLU A 444 12.33 20.82 -19.34
CA GLU A 444 13.57 21.42 -19.87
C GLU A 444 14.79 20.86 -19.14
N LEU A 445 14.72 20.80 -17.81
CA LEU A 445 15.77 20.20 -16.99
C LEU A 445 15.97 18.72 -17.34
N PHE A 446 14.89 17.95 -17.45
CA PHE A 446 14.95 16.55 -17.87
C PHE A 446 15.54 16.39 -19.28
N SER A 447 15.11 17.20 -20.24
CA SER A 447 15.58 17.11 -21.63
C SER A 447 17.07 17.45 -21.74
N ALA A 448 17.55 18.35 -20.90
CA ALA A 448 18.96 18.71 -20.83
C ALA A 448 19.80 17.58 -20.19
N LEU A 449 19.32 17.00 -19.09
CA LEU A 449 20.01 15.93 -18.36
C LEU A 449 19.99 14.58 -19.11
N SER A 450 18.88 14.23 -19.74
CA SER A 450 18.73 12.97 -20.50
C SER A 450 19.56 12.92 -21.79
N ALA A 451 20.08 14.06 -22.26
CA ALA A 451 20.99 14.12 -23.39
C ALA A 451 22.42 13.61 -23.06
N ILE A 452 22.64 13.23 -21.80
CA ILE A 452 23.94 12.88 -21.25
C ILE A 452 23.90 11.44 -20.78
N THR A 453 24.83 10.62 -21.28
CA THR A 453 24.81 9.17 -21.04
C THR A 453 25.10 8.80 -19.59
N GLY A 454 25.80 9.64 -18.84
CA GLY A 454 26.25 9.36 -17.47
C GLY A 454 25.27 9.71 -16.35
N THR A 455 24.14 10.37 -16.63
CA THR A 455 23.21 10.89 -15.61
C THR A 455 21.99 10.00 -15.38
N ALA A 456 21.83 8.95 -16.19
CA ALA A 456 20.61 8.16 -16.22
C ALA A 456 20.29 7.45 -14.88
N ARG A 457 21.32 7.04 -14.13
CA ARG A 457 21.14 6.37 -12.85
C ARG A 457 20.61 7.35 -11.80
N GLU A 458 21.29 8.48 -11.66
CA GLU A 458 20.95 9.53 -10.71
C GLU A 458 19.55 10.05 -11.01
N MET A 459 19.24 10.30 -12.29
CA MET A 459 17.90 10.72 -12.71
C MET A 459 16.81 9.72 -12.29
N ARG A 460 17.05 8.40 -12.41
CA ARG A 460 16.09 7.38 -11.93
C ARG A 460 15.88 7.45 -10.43
N GLN A 461 16.97 7.52 -9.66
CA GLN A 461 16.89 7.60 -8.20
C GLN A 461 16.12 8.86 -7.74
N ILE A 462 16.29 9.98 -8.45
CA ILE A 462 15.53 11.20 -8.17
C ILE A 462 14.04 10.98 -8.37
N VAL A 463 13.63 10.50 -9.54
CA VAL A 463 12.20 10.34 -9.83
C VAL A 463 11.57 9.28 -8.93
N PHE A 464 12.28 8.20 -8.60
CA PHE A 464 11.80 7.21 -7.63
C PHE A 464 11.65 7.79 -6.22
N ALA A 465 12.59 8.62 -5.75
CA ALA A 465 12.49 9.24 -4.42
C ALA A 465 11.28 10.18 -4.32
N PHE A 466 11.03 10.99 -5.36
CA PHE A 466 9.82 11.83 -5.42
C PHE A 466 8.54 10.99 -5.43
N SER A 467 8.49 9.92 -6.22
CA SER A 467 7.33 9.02 -6.28
C SER A 467 7.08 8.30 -4.95
N LEU A 468 8.13 7.86 -4.24
CA LEU A 468 8.02 7.25 -2.91
C LEU A 468 7.57 8.26 -1.84
N TYR A 469 8.04 9.50 -1.92
CA TYR A 469 7.61 10.57 -1.01
C TYR A 469 6.11 10.86 -1.14
N LEU A 470 5.62 10.92 -2.39
CA LEU A 470 4.21 11.16 -2.70
C LEU A 470 3.31 9.94 -2.49
N ASN A 471 3.87 8.72 -2.44
CA ASN A 471 3.14 7.47 -2.25
C ASN A 471 3.71 6.68 -1.06
N PRO A 472 3.35 7.05 0.20
CA PRO A 472 3.95 6.50 1.42
C PRO A 472 3.82 4.99 1.57
N THR A 473 2.80 4.38 0.96
CA THR A 473 2.55 2.93 0.96
C THR A 473 3.71 2.12 0.36
N TYR A 474 4.53 2.73 -0.51
CA TYR A 474 5.67 2.07 -1.15
C TYR A 474 7.00 2.27 -0.41
N LYS A 475 7.04 3.12 0.63
CA LYS A 475 8.28 3.42 1.37
C LYS A 475 8.89 2.17 2.02
N GLU A 476 8.06 1.36 2.65
CA GLU A 476 8.48 0.14 3.37
C GLU A 476 8.32 -1.14 2.54
N LYS A 477 7.88 -1.03 1.29
CA LYS A 477 7.66 -2.20 0.42
C LYS A 477 9.00 -2.77 -0.02
N ARG A 478 9.21 -4.07 0.13
CA ARG A 478 10.45 -4.73 -0.34
C ARG A 478 10.36 -4.95 -1.85
N PHE A 479 11.41 -4.59 -2.59
CA PHE A 479 11.51 -4.82 -4.02
C PHE A 479 12.64 -5.79 -4.31
N GLY A 480 12.36 -6.85 -5.09
CA GLY A 480 13.38 -7.77 -5.61
C GLY A 480 14.16 -8.51 -4.53
N GLU A 481 13.49 -9.36 -3.74
CA GLU A 481 14.14 -10.15 -2.68
C GLU A 481 15.24 -11.08 -3.22
N ASP A 482 15.07 -11.62 -4.43
CA ASP A 482 16.07 -12.40 -5.16
C ASP A 482 16.40 -11.75 -6.50
N LEU A 483 17.63 -11.25 -6.65
CA LEU A 483 18.11 -10.60 -7.88
C LEU A 483 18.63 -11.60 -8.92
N VAL A 484 18.83 -12.85 -8.53
CA VAL A 484 19.39 -13.91 -9.40
C VAL A 484 18.27 -14.79 -9.96
N SER A 485 17.25 -15.06 -9.15
CA SER A 485 16.07 -15.84 -9.52
C SER A 485 14.77 -15.17 -9.04
N PRO A 486 14.46 -13.95 -9.52
CA PRO A 486 13.31 -13.19 -9.06
C PRO A 486 11.99 -13.90 -9.33
N GLN A 487 11.08 -13.94 -8.35
CA GLN A 487 9.75 -14.48 -8.56
C GLN A 487 8.93 -13.54 -9.45
N GLU A 488 7.91 -14.08 -10.11
CA GLU A 488 7.04 -13.30 -11.00
C GLU A 488 6.41 -12.09 -10.27
N ALA A 489 6.06 -12.27 -9.00
CA ALA A 489 5.55 -11.21 -8.14
C ALA A 489 6.58 -10.07 -7.97
N ASP A 490 7.85 -10.40 -7.73
CA ASP A 490 8.92 -9.42 -7.58
C ASP A 490 9.09 -8.59 -8.86
N VAL A 491 9.07 -9.25 -10.02
CA VAL A 491 9.18 -8.59 -11.32
C VAL A 491 8.00 -7.65 -11.54
N ASN A 492 6.77 -8.13 -11.35
CA ASN A 492 5.56 -7.34 -11.56
C ASN A 492 5.49 -6.14 -10.62
N GLN A 493 5.96 -6.29 -9.38
CA GLN A 493 5.99 -5.21 -8.40
C GLN A 493 6.98 -4.10 -8.81
N VAL A 494 8.15 -4.46 -9.34
CA VAL A 494 9.09 -3.48 -9.88
C VAL A 494 8.49 -2.77 -11.10
N ILE A 495 7.85 -3.51 -12.02
CA ILE A 495 7.17 -2.90 -13.18
C ILE A 495 6.06 -1.94 -12.73
N GLU A 496 5.23 -2.35 -11.76
CA GLU A 496 4.15 -1.51 -11.22
C GLU A 496 4.69 -0.20 -10.64
N PHE A 497 5.70 -0.26 -9.77
CA PHE A 497 6.25 0.94 -9.18
C PHE A 497 6.93 1.86 -10.21
N VAL A 498 7.68 1.28 -11.15
CA VAL A 498 8.44 2.05 -12.15
C VAL A 498 7.52 2.65 -13.22
N ASP A 499 6.58 1.88 -13.77
CA ASP A 499 5.71 2.36 -14.85
C ASP A 499 4.41 2.99 -14.34
N HIS A 500 3.71 2.33 -13.42
CA HIS A 500 2.42 2.85 -13.00
C HIS A 500 2.58 4.06 -12.09
N ILE A 501 3.28 3.87 -10.97
CA ILE A 501 3.41 4.90 -9.93
C ILE A 501 4.36 6.02 -10.37
N THR A 502 5.57 5.66 -10.79
CA THR A 502 6.59 6.66 -11.14
C THR A 502 6.27 7.32 -12.47
N ASN A 503 6.11 6.55 -13.55
CA ASN A 503 5.92 7.14 -14.86
C ASN A 503 4.58 7.88 -14.94
N ARG A 504 3.47 7.16 -14.74
CA ARG A 504 2.16 7.66 -15.17
C ARG A 504 1.45 8.52 -14.14
N GLU A 505 1.47 8.11 -12.87
CA GLU A 505 0.80 8.86 -11.82
C GLU A 505 1.61 10.08 -11.41
N THR A 506 2.93 9.93 -11.24
CA THR A 506 3.76 11.02 -10.72
C THR A 506 4.25 11.98 -11.83
N PHE A 507 4.91 11.45 -12.87
CA PHE A 507 5.74 12.28 -13.75
C PHE A 507 5.16 12.59 -15.14
N HIS A 508 4.24 11.79 -15.67
CA HIS A 508 3.71 11.95 -17.03
C HIS A 508 3.11 13.35 -17.27
N GLN A 509 2.47 13.93 -16.25
CA GLN A 509 1.89 15.27 -16.31
C GLN A 509 2.89 16.40 -16.59
N TYR A 510 4.19 16.19 -16.36
CA TYR A 510 5.22 17.21 -16.58
C TYR A 510 5.77 17.23 -18.02
N PHE A 511 5.38 16.25 -18.86
CA PHE A 511 5.83 16.15 -20.25
C PHE A 511 4.71 16.56 -21.22
N THR A 512 4.87 17.71 -21.86
CA THR A 512 3.96 18.22 -22.90
C THR A 512 4.43 17.85 -24.31
N ASP A 513 5.72 17.56 -24.48
CA ASP A 513 6.32 17.13 -25.75
C ASP A 513 6.45 15.60 -25.84
N ARG A 514 6.04 15.05 -26.98
CA ARG A 514 6.08 13.60 -27.25
C ARG A 514 7.50 13.04 -27.28
N HIS A 515 8.49 13.83 -27.71
CA HIS A 515 9.88 13.36 -27.70
C HIS A 515 10.46 13.32 -26.28
N ALA A 516 10.12 14.29 -25.43
CA ALA A 516 10.50 14.30 -24.02
C ALA A 516 9.87 13.13 -23.25
N ALA A 517 8.58 12.88 -23.44
CA ALA A 517 7.88 11.73 -22.85
C ALA A 517 8.54 10.40 -23.26
N LYS A 518 8.84 10.21 -24.56
CA LYS A 518 9.51 8.99 -25.03
C LYS A 518 10.93 8.83 -24.46
N ARG A 519 11.67 9.93 -24.27
CA ARG A 519 12.98 9.88 -23.60
C ARG A 519 12.85 9.48 -22.14
N PHE A 520 11.79 9.93 -21.46
CA PHE A 520 11.47 9.51 -20.10
C PHE A 520 11.11 8.02 -20.00
N ASP A 521 10.28 7.52 -20.92
CA ASP A 521 10.00 6.08 -21.02
C ASP A 521 11.30 5.27 -21.23
N THR A 522 12.23 5.81 -22.02
CA THR A 522 13.54 5.17 -22.27
C THR A 522 14.44 5.20 -21.03
N LEU A 523 14.35 6.23 -20.18
CA LEU A 523 15.09 6.28 -18.92
C LEU A 523 14.66 5.14 -17.99
N LEU A 524 13.34 4.92 -17.90
CA LEU A 524 12.72 3.91 -17.04
C LEU A 524 12.78 2.50 -17.63
N SER A 525 12.78 2.37 -18.96
CA SER A 525 12.95 1.15 -19.78
C SER A 525 12.61 -0.14 -19.04
N ILE A 526 11.32 -0.49 -19.09
CA ILE A 526 10.75 -1.70 -18.46
C ILE A 526 10.54 -2.84 -19.47
N SER A 527 10.82 -2.63 -20.75
CA SER A 527 10.47 -3.58 -21.82
C SER A 527 11.05 -4.97 -21.60
N ASP A 528 12.27 -5.05 -21.07
CA ASP A 528 12.94 -6.32 -20.82
C ASP A 528 12.30 -7.05 -19.63
N LEU A 529 11.83 -6.31 -18.62
CA LEU A 529 11.07 -6.86 -17.49
C LEU A 529 9.70 -7.36 -17.96
N GLU A 530 9.00 -6.58 -18.78
CA GLU A 530 7.69 -6.98 -19.33
C GLU A 530 7.81 -8.23 -20.22
N GLN A 531 8.84 -8.30 -21.07
CA GLN A 531 9.11 -9.46 -21.91
C GLN A 531 9.48 -10.69 -21.08
N GLU A 532 10.32 -10.56 -20.07
CA GLU A 532 10.70 -11.69 -19.23
C GLU A 532 9.54 -12.16 -18.36
N ALA A 533 8.75 -11.25 -17.78
CA ALA A 533 7.52 -11.59 -17.05
C ALA A 533 6.55 -12.39 -17.93
N ASN A 534 6.44 -12.03 -19.22
CA ASN A 534 5.68 -12.79 -20.20
C ASN A 534 6.29 -14.17 -20.51
N ARG A 535 7.62 -14.29 -20.60
CA ARG A 535 8.29 -15.59 -20.73
C ARG A 535 8.03 -16.46 -19.51
N MET A 536 8.16 -15.93 -18.29
CA MET A 536 7.91 -16.64 -17.03
C MET A 536 6.51 -17.24 -17.01
N ARG A 537 5.50 -16.47 -17.43
CA ARG A 537 4.13 -16.94 -17.56
C ARG A 537 3.96 -17.99 -18.66
N SER A 538 4.54 -17.75 -19.82
CA SER A 538 4.48 -18.65 -20.98
C SER A 538 5.22 -19.97 -20.74
N PHE A 539 6.13 -20.01 -19.76
CA PHE A 539 6.89 -21.19 -19.36
C PHE A 539 6.15 -22.07 -18.34
N ARG A 540 4.99 -21.64 -17.84
CA ARG A 540 4.09 -22.51 -17.09
C ARG A 540 3.35 -23.41 -18.06
N SER A 541 3.45 -24.73 -17.91
CA SER A 541 2.68 -25.65 -18.76
C SER A 541 1.19 -25.44 -18.51
N VAL A 542 0.39 -25.31 -19.57
CA VAL A 542 -1.07 -25.39 -19.49
C VAL A 542 -1.41 -26.73 -18.84
N SER A 543 -2.10 -26.71 -17.70
CA SER A 543 -2.44 -27.94 -16.98
C SER A 543 -3.63 -28.65 -17.62
N ASN A 544 -3.81 -29.93 -17.33
CA ASN A 544 -5.06 -30.65 -17.66
C ASN A 544 -6.20 -30.35 -16.66
N LYS A 545 -6.01 -29.41 -15.73
CA LYS A 545 -7.02 -29.03 -14.73
C LYS A 545 -7.81 -27.82 -15.21
N THR A 546 -9.03 -27.69 -14.70
CA THR A 546 -9.91 -26.56 -14.97
C THR A 546 -10.45 -25.96 -13.67
N ALA A 547 -10.76 -24.67 -13.71
CA ALA A 547 -11.47 -23.95 -12.67
C ALA A 547 -12.89 -23.57 -13.18
N PRO A 548 -13.94 -23.79 -12.36
CA PRO A 548 -15.30 -23.40 -12.72
C PRO A 548 -15.48 -21.88 -12.63
N LEU A 549 -16.09 -21.29 -13.65
CA LEU A 549 -16.30 -19.84 -13.77
C LEU A 549 -17.68 -19.53 -14.36
N ALA A 550 -18.33 -18.46 -13.91
CA ALA A 550 -19.51 -17.89 -14.58
C ALA A 550 -19.31 -16.39 -14.90
N PHE A 551 -19.86 -15.97 -16.03
CA PHE A 551 -20.00 -14.57 -16.44
C PHE A 551 -21.41 -14.10 -16.15
N ILE A 552 -21.55 -13.07 -15.31
CA ILE A 552 -22.83 -12.57 -14.82
C ILE A 552 -23.05 -11.15 -15.33
N PRO A 553 -23.91 -10.94 -16.35
CA PRO A 553 -24.20 -9.61 -16.85
C PRO A 553 -25.15 -8.90 -15.88
N SER A 554 -24.95 -7.61 -15.68
CA SER A 554 -25.75 -6.84 -14.74
C SER A 554 -25.91 -5.39 -15.18
N ARG A 555 -27.07 -4.85 -14.85
CA ARG A 555 -27.39 -3.42 -15.00
C ARG A 555 -28.19 -2.98 -13.78
N ASP A 556 -27.56 -3.14 -12.63
CA ASP A 556 -28.15 -3.04 -11.31
C ASP A 556 -27.07 -2.58 -10.31
N PHE A 557 -27.29 -2.69 -8.99
CA PHE A 557 -26.32 -2.21 -8.00
C PHE A 557 -24.90 -2.76 -8.20
N LYS A 558 -24.74 -3.97 -8.76
CA LYS A 558 -23.42 -4.55 -9.06
C LYS A 558 -22.65 -3.74 -10.11
N THR A 559 -23.34 -3.06 -11.03
CA THR A 559 -22.70 -2.18 -12.02
C THR A 559 -22.00 -1.00 -11.36
N GLU A 560 -22.59 -0.44 -10.31
CA GLU A 560 -21.98 0.64 -9.51
C GLU A 560 -20.72 0.15 -8.76
N LEU A 561 -20.71 -1.13 -8.38
CA LEU A 561 -19.58 -1.81 -7.72
C LEU A 561 -18.57 -2.43 -8.69
N SER A 562 -18.77 -2.30 -10.00
CA SER A 562 -17.97 -3.01 -11.00
C SER A 562 -16.49 -2.66 -10.94
N GLY A 563 -16.16 -1.43 -10.51
CA GLY A 563 -14.77 -0.99 -10.33
C GLY A 563 -14.08 -1.72 -9.18
N HIS A 564 -14.75 -1.87 -8.03
CA HIS A 564 -14.23 -2.65 -6.90
C HIS A 564 -14.08 -4.12 -7.26
N MET A 565 -15.08 -4.69 -7.94
CA MET A 565 -15.07 -6.10 -8.36
C MET A 565 -13.96 -6.39 -9.37
N ALA A 566 -13.70 -5.45 -10.29
CA ALA A 566 -12.59 -5.51 -11.24
C ALA A 566 -11.24 -5.16 -10.59
N ASP A 567 -11.26 -4.55 -9.41
CA ASP A 567 -10.11 -3.89 -8.78
C ASP A 567 -9.43 -2.92 -9.78
N ALA A 568 -10.21 -1.90 -10.16
CA ALA A 568 -9.88 -0.98 -11.23
C ALA A 568 -10.25 0.47 -10.90
N CYS A 569 -9.49 1.40 -11.48
CA CYS A 569 -9.52 2.83 -11.19
C CYS A 569 -10.82 3.58 -11.49
N TRP A 570 -11.86 2.91 -11.99
CA TRP A 570 -13.19 3.50 -12.13
C TRP A 570 -14.09 3.29 -10.91
N ALA A 571 -13.63 2.58 -9.88
CA ALA A 571 -14.31 2.46 -8.60
C ALA A 571 -14.57 3.86 -7.99
N ASN A 572 -15.83 4.17 -7.65
CA ASN A 572 -16.27 5.46 -7.09
C ASN A 572 -15.92 6.73 -7.91
N ASN A 573 -15.52 6.61 -9.18
CA ASN A 573 -15.09 7.79 -9.94
C ASN A 573 -16.26 8.65 -10.47
N GLU A 574 -17.48 8.13 -10.42
CA GLU A 574 -18.70 8.86 -10.75
C GLU A 574 -19.79 8.54 -9.73
N ASN A 575 -20.73 9.47 -9.50
CA ASN A 575 -21.83 9.28 -8.55
C ASN A 575 -22.77 8.11 -8.91
N SER A 576 -22.98 7.86 -10.21
CA SER A 576 -23.72 6.68 -10.71
C SER A 576 -23.34 6.40 -12.16
N ILE A 577 -22.73 5.24 -12.38
CA ILE A 577 -22.40 4.71 -13.71
C ILE A 577 -23.69 4.47 -14.48
N LEU A 578 -24.72 3.91 -13.83
CA LEU A 578 -25.97 3.55 -14.51
C LEU A 578 -26.74 4.75 -15.05
N LYS A 579 -26.71 5.88 -14.32
CA LYS A 579 -27.34 7.14 -14.73
C LYS A 579 -26.57 7.82 -15.87
N ASN A 580 -25.25 7.91 -15.73
CA ASN A 580 -24.41 8.63 -16.67
C ASN A 580 -24.24 7.86 -17.99
N HIS A 581 -24.25 6.52 -17.92
CA HIS A 581 -23.96 5.64 -19.06
C HIS A 581 -25.12 4.65 -19.31
N PRO A 582 -26.22 5.12 -19.95
CA PRO A 582 -27.43 4.32 -20.20
C PRO A 582 -27.22 3.14 -21.17
N ASN A 583 -26.02 2.99 -21.74
CA ASN A 583 -25.62 1.95 -22.67
C ASN A 583 -24.58 0.96 -22.09
N PHE A 584 -24.20 1.10 -20.81
CA PHE A 584 -23.21 0.23 -20.16
C PHE A 584 -23.84 -0.94 -19.42
N VAL A 585 -23.25 -2.13 -19.54
CA VAL A 585 -23.59 -3.32 -18.77
C VAL A 585 -22.31 -3.78 -18.08
N SER A 586 -22.35 -4.08 -16.79
CA SER A 586 -21.21 -4.72 -16.13
C SER A 586 -21.27 -6.22 -16.35
N LEU A 587 -20.11 -6.87 -16.43
CA LEU A 587 -19.98 -8.30 -16.50
C LEU A 587 -19.09 -8.78 -15.35
N THR A 588 -19.69 -9.38 -14.32
CA THR A 588 -18.96 -9.90 -13.15
C THR A 588 -18.47 -11.32 -13.40
N PHE A 589 -17.27 -11.64 -12.95
CA PHE A 589 -16.66 -12.97 -13.06
C PHE A 589 -16.76 -13.67 -11.71
N VAL A 590 -17.45 -14.82 -11.67
CA VAL A 590 -17.68 -15.58 -10.43
C VAL A 590 -16.99 -16.93 -10.51
N GLU A 591 -15.99 -17.14 -9.67
CA GLU A 591 -15.28 -18.42 -9.53
C GLU A 591 -16.06 -19.35 -8.60
N ASN A 592 -16.10 -20.65 -8.94
CA ASN A 592 -16.85 -21.67 -8.19
C ASN A 592 -18.33 -21.29 -7.93
N PRO A 593 -19.09 -20.91 -8.98
CA PRO A 593 -20.49 -20.53 -8.83
C PRO A 593 -21.31 -21.64 -8.16
N GLY A 594 -22.10 -21.28 -7.14
CA GLY A 594 -22.89 -22.18 -6.32
C GLY A 594 -22.10 -23.00 -5.30
N HIS A 595 -20.77 -22.88 -5.23
CA HIS A 595 -19.98 -23.60 -4.24
C HIS A 595 -20.16 -23.00 -2.85
N GLU A 596 -20.39 -23.89 -1.91
CA GLU A 596 -20.69 -23.63 -0.51
C GLU A 596 -19.77 -22.65 0.27
N VAL A 597 -18.52 -22.49 -0.18
CA VAL A 597 -17.43 -21.87 0.59
C VAL A 597 -16.52 -21.06 -0.34
N TYR A 598 -16.31 -21.55 -1.56
CA TYR A 598 -15.34 -20.97 -2.49
C TYR A 598 -15.97 -20.12 -3.61
N GLU A 599 -17.30 -19.89 -3.58
CA GLU A 599 -17.96 -18.95 -4.49
C GLU A 599 -17.44 -17.53 -4.22
N ARG A 600 -16.78 -16.92 -5.21
CA ARG A 600 -16.21 -15.58 -5.05
C ARG A 600 -16.18 -14.80 -6.36
N VAL A 601 -16.21 -13.47 -6.25
CA VAL A 601 -15.91 -12.59 -7.37
C VAL A 601 -14.41 -12.64 -7.65
N CYS A 602 -14.07 -12.83 -8.92
CA CYS A 602 -12.69 -12.91 -9.41
C CYS A 602 -12.39 -11.90 -10.52
N GLY A 603 -13.23 -10.89 -10.68
CA GLY A 603 -13.02 -9.79 -11.63
C GLY A 603 -14.31 -9.26 -12.21
N ALA A 604 -14.18 -8.26 -13.08
CA ALA A 604 -15.28 -7.77 -13.89
C ALA A 604 -14.79 -7.11 -15.18
N ALA A 605 -15.75 -6.78 -16.06
CA ALA A 605 -15.56 -5.94 -17.24
C ALA A 605 -16.79 -5.05 -17.47
N ILE A 606 -16.65 -4.05 -18.34
CA ILE A 606 -17.75 -3.24 -18.85
C ILE A 606 -18.03 -3.61 -20.30
N ILE A 607 -19.31 -3.78 -20.64
CA ILE A 607 -19.82 -3.96 -21.98
C ILE A 607 -20.54 -2.67 -22.39
N ILE A 608 -20.12 -2.09 -23.51
CA ILE A 608 -20.64 -0.82 -24.02
C ILE A 608 -21.37 -1.07 -25.34
N GLU A 609 -22.66 -0.78 -25.41
CA GLU A 609 -23.37 -0.75 -26.68
C GLU A 609 -23.20 0.64 -27.35
N THR A 610 -22.59 0.68 -28.52
CA THR A 610 -22.33 1.93 -29.27
C THR A 610 -22.17 1.65 -30.77
N ASN A 611 -21.78 2.65 -31.57
CA ASN A 611 -21.68 2.57 -33.02
C ASN A 611 -20.25 2.85 -33.48
N ALA A 612 -19.80 2.17 -34.52
CA ALA A 612 -18.59 2.50 -35.24
C ALA A 612 -18.79 3.69 -36.20
N LYS A 613 -17.70 4.37 -36.59
CA LYS A 613 -17.72 5.47 -37.58
C LYS A 613 -18.32 5.06 -38.93
N ASN A 614 -18.27 3.77 -39.27
CA ASN A 614 -18.85 3.22 -40.50
C ASN A 614 -20.35 2.85 -40.36
N GLY A 615 -20.98 3.13 -39.21
CA GLY A 615 -22.39 2.82 -38.94
C GLY A 615 -22.66 1.42 -38.39
N ASP A 616 -21.64 0.56 -38.25
CA ASP A 616 -21.82 -0.74 -37.62
C ASP A 616 -22.22 -0.59 -36.15
N LEU A 617 -23.25 -1.33 -35.73
CA LEU A 617 -23.64 -1.42 -34.32
C LEU A 617 -22.69 -2.37 -33.59
N LEU A 618 -22.11 -1.91 -32.47
CA LEU A 618 -21.08 -2.62 -31.72
C LEU A 618 -21.52 -2.93 -30.29
N MET A 619 -21.05 -4.08 -29.81
CA MET A 619 -20.97 -4.42 -28.39
C MET A 619 -19.48 -4.47 -28.03
N VAL A 620 -19.01 -3.50 -27.26
CA VAL A 620 -17.58 -3.30 -26.98
C VAL A 620 -17.25 -3.79 -25.57
N ILE A 621 -16.32 -4.73 -25.45
CA ILE A 621 -15.72 -5.13 -24.18
C ILE A 621 -14.66 -4.10 -23.79
N ARG A 622 -14.72 -3.60 -22.56
CA ARG A 622 -13.78 -2.63 -21.98
C ARG A 622 -13.39 -3.05 -20.57
N GLY A 623 -12.14 -2.80 -20.19
CA GLY A 623 -11.66 -3.05 -18.82
C GLY A 623 -11.74 -4.54 -18.46
N LEU A 624 -11.21 -5.41 -19.31
CA LEU A 624 -11.25 -6.86 -19.10
C LEU A 624 -10.31 -7.23 -17.94
N ASN A 625 -10.83 -7.28 -16.72
CA ASN A 625 -10.02 -7.35 -15.51
C ASN A 625 -10.43 -8.54 -14.62
N PRO A 626 -10.02 -9.78 -14.95
CA PRO A 626 -9.86 -10.80 -13.92
C PRO A 626 -8.85 -10.29 -12.87
N ILE A 627 -9.13 -10.42 -11.58
CA ILE A 627 -8.19 -9.96 -10.54
C ILE A 627 -6.86 -10.70 -10.67
N GLU A 628 -5.75 -10.05 -10.31
CA GLU A 628 -4.38 -10.52 -10.55
C GLU A 628 -4.14 -11.97 -10.09
N ASN A 629 -4.58 -12.28 -8.87
CA ASN A 629 -4.47 -13.63 -8.29
C ASN A 629 -5.24 -14.71 -9.07
N PHE A 630 -6.33 -14.34 -9.74
CA PHE A 630 -7.08 -15.26 -10.58
C PHE A 630 -6.43 -15.35 -11.96
N ALA A 631 -6.10 -14.21 -12.58
CA ALA A 631 -5.43 -14.13 -13.88
C ALA A 631 -4.15 -14.98 -13.94
N ASN A 632 -3.36 -14.99 -12.85
CA ASN A 632 -2.11 -15.76 -12.74
C ASN A 632 -2.30 -17.27 -12.53
N LYS A 633 -3.54 -17.75 -12.38
CA LYS A 633 -3.88 -19.17 -12.19
C LYS A 633 -4.53 -19.80 -13.42
N ILE A 634 -4.93 -19.01 -14.41
CA ILE A 634 -5.71 -19.47 -15.56
C ILE A 634 -5.03 -19.19 -16.90
N SER A 635 -5.41 -19.96 -17.91
CA SER A 635 -5.06 -19.69 -19.30
C SER A 635 -5.88 -18.50 -19.80
N ILE A 636 -5.24 -17.32 -19.92
CA ILE A 636 -5.87 -16.13 -20.49
C ILE A 636 -6.44 -16.37 -21.90
N PRO A 637 -5.75 -17.08 -22.82
CA PRO A 637 -6.34 -17.42 -24.12
C PRO A 637 -7.66 -18.21 -24.03
N ASP A 638 -7.73 -19.24 -23.16
CA ASP A 638 -8.96 -20.02 -22.97
C ASP A 638 -10.05 -19.17 -22.31
N PHE A 639 -9.72 -18.41 -21.28
CA PHE A 639 -10.63 -17.47 -20.63
C PHE A 639 -11.25 -16.47 -21.63
N PHE A 640 -10.41 -15.83 -22.46
CA PHE A 640 -10.88 -14.90 -23.48
C PHE A 640 -11.75 -15.58 -24.54
N LYS A 641 -11.38 -16.79 -24.96
CA LYS A 641 -12.20 -17.59 -25.87
C LYS A 641 -13.58 -17.88 -25.28
N LYS A 642 -13.64 -18.34 -24.03
CA LYS A 642 -14.90 -18.65 -23.33
C LYS A 642 -15.78 -17.42 -23.15
N LEU A 643 -15.17 -16.28 -22.82
CA LEU A 643 -15.85 -14.99 -22.72
C LEU A 643 -16.47 -14.56 -24.06
N THR A 644 -15.69 -14.64 -25.14
CA THR A 644 -16.16 -14.21 -26.46
C THR A 644 -17.18 -15.19 -27.06
N ASP A 645 -17.02 -16.49 -26.83
CA ASP A 645 -18.03 -17.51 -27.19
C ASP A 645 -19.37 -17.27 -26.47
N TYR A 646 -19.33 -16.78 -25.23
CA TYR A 646 -20.50 -16.38 -24.46
C TYR A 646 -21.14 -15.07 -24.99
N LEU A 647 -20.35 -14.04 -25.28
CA LEU A 647 -20.86 -12.72 -25.70
C LEU A 647 -21.30 -12.67 -27.17
N LYS A 648 -20.71 -13.47 -28.07
CA LYS A 648 -21.05 -13.47 -29.51
C LYS A 648 -22.54 -13.76 -29.79
N PRO A 649 -23.17 -14.79 -29.19
CA PRO A 649 -24.61 -15.01 -29.33
C PRO A 649 -25.45 -13.83 -28.85
N ILE A 650 -25.07 -13.20 -27.73
CA ILE A 650 -25.76 -12.02 -27.18
C ILE A 650 -25.62 -10.84 -28.13
N ALA A 651 -24.41 -10.53 -28.60
CA ALA A 651 -24.16 -9.50 -29.60
C ALA A 651 -25.01 -9.71 -30.86
N LYS A 652 -25.05 -10.94 -31.39
CA LYS A 652 -25.88 -11.30 -32.54
C LYS A 652 -27.37 -11.09 -32.27
N ALA A 653 -27.89 -11.52 -31.12
CA ALA A 653 -29.29 -11.33 -30.73
C ALA A 653 -29.65 -9.83 -30.62
N ARG A 654 -28.69 -9.01 -30.17
CA ARG A 654 -28.79 -7.55 -30.11
C ARG A 654 -28.56 -6.84 -31.46
N GLY A 655 -28.31 -7.59 -32.55
CA GLY A 655 -28.01 -7.04 -33.87
C GLY A 655 -26.68 -6.28 -33.95
N ARG A 656 -25.69 -6.70 -33.15
CA ARG A 656 -24.39 -6.04 -32.97
C ARG A 656 -23.23 -6.96 -33.32
N LYS A 657 -22.10 -6.36 -33.70
CA LYS A 657 -20.81 -7.03 -33.82
C LYS A 657 -20.07 -6.93 -32.48
N LEU A 658 -19.40 -8.01 -32.06
CA LEU A 658 -18.57 -7.99 -30.86
C LEU A 658 -17.23 -7.31 -31.16
N ALA A 659 -16.85 -6.41 -30.28
CA ALA A 659 -15.60 -5.67 -30.34
C ALA A 659 -14.97 -5.60 -28.94
N ILE A 660 -13.70 -5.24 -28.88
CA ILE A 660 -12.95 -5.07 -27.64
C ILE A 660 -11.98 -3.90 -27.76
N VAL A 661 -11.78 -3.21 -26.63
CA VAL A 661 -10.75 -2.19 -26.49
C VAL A 661 -9.40 -2.86 -26.31
N VAL A 662 -8.43 -2.49 -27.16
CA VAL A 662 -7.02 -2.85 -27.02
C VAL A 662 -6.21 -1.57 -27.22
N ASP A 663 -5.77 -0.98 -26.12
CA ASP A 663 -4.90 0.19 -26.13
C ASP A 663 -3.43 -0.22 -26.14
N GLY A 664 -2.56 0.74 -26.45
CA GLY A 664 -1.13 0.50 -26.64
C GLY A 664 -0.30 0.51 -25.35
N HIS A 665 -0.93 0.54 -24.17
CA HIS A 665 -0.23 0.59 -22.89
C HIS A 665 -1.02 -0.15 -21.81
N ARG A 666 -0.32 -0.80 -20.86
CA ARG A 666 -0.90 -1.44 -19.65
C ARG A 666 -1.82 -0.46 -18.91
N GLY A 667 -2.73 -0.87 -18.04
CA GLY A 667 -3.40 0.04 -17.08
C GLY A 667 -4.30 1.12 -17.71
N GLY A 668 -4.55 1.02 -19.02
CA GLY A 668 -5.44 1.90 -19.74
C GLY A 668 -6.90 1.44 -19.70
N SER A 669 -7.61 1.78 -20.75
CA SER A 669 -8.98 1.38 -21.03
C SER A 669 -9.19 -0.12 -21.35
N ALA A 670 -8.15 -0.84 -21.79
CA ALA A 670 -8.26 -2.26 -22.14
C ALA A 670 -8.21 -3.19 -20.92
N SER A 671 -7.11 -3.17 -20.17
CA SER A 671 -6.92 -3.94 -18.93
C SER A 671 -5.77 -3.39 -18.09
N ASN A 672 -5.88 -3.46 -16.77
CA ASN A 672 -4.77 -3.22 -15.84
C ASN A 672 -4.02 -4.51 -15.44
N ARG A 673 -4.38 -5.65 -16.02
CA ARG A 673 -3.79 -6.96 -15.73
C ARG A 673 -2.80 -7.32 -16.81
N ASP A 674 -1.55 -7.57 -16.42
CA ASP A 674 -0.47 -7.79 -17.38
C ASP A 674 -0.74 -8.98 -18.30
N ALA A 675 -1.16 -10.11 -17.73
CA ALA A 675 -1.41 -11.32 -18.48
C ALA A 675 -2.52 -11.12 -19.54
N VAL A 676 -3.53 -10.30 -19.23
CA VAL A 676 -4.61 -9.97 -20.15
C VAL A 676 -4.16 -8.95 -21.19
N PHE A 677 -3.53 -7.86 -20.75
CA PHE A 677 -3.00 -6.82 -21.64
C PHE A 677 -2.07 -7.41 -22.70
N ASN A 678 -1.09 -8.21 -22.29
CA ASN A 678 -0.09 -8.78 -23.20
C ASN A 678 -0.73 -9.75 -24.21
N PHE A 679 -1.67 -10.58 -23.76
CA PHE A 679 -2.45 -11.44 -24.65
C PHE A 679 -3.25 -10.62 -25.68
N LEU A 680 -3.97 -9.59 -25.24
CA LEU A 680 -4.77 -8.75 -26.13
C LEU A 680 -3.92 -7.97 -27.12
N ALA A 681 -2.80 -7.39 -26.67
CA ALA A 681 -1.87 -6.65 -27.51
C ALA A 681 -1.29 -7.51 -28.64
N GLU A 682 -0.96 -8.78 -28.35
CA GLU A 682 -0.51 -9.72 -29.36
C GLU A 682 -1.63 -10.14 -30.31
N ALA A 683 -2.78 -10.55 -29.76
CA ALA A 683 -3.91 -11.03 -30.55
C ALA A 683 -4.47 -9.95 -31.50
N ALA A 684 -4.50 -8.69 -31.05
CA ALA A 684 -5.03 -7.57 -31.81
C ALA A 684 -4.20 -7.21 -33.06
N LYS A 685 -2.93 -7.64 -33.17
CA LYS A 685 -2.11 -7.42 -34.37
C LYS A 685 -2.77 -7.98 -35.64
N GLY A 686 -3.60 -9.03 -35.50
CA GLY A 686 -4.34 -9.64 -36.59
C GLY A 686 -5.81 -9.19 -36.71
N TRP A 687 -6.29 -8.30 -35.85
CA TRP A 687 -7.71 -7.92 -35.77
C TRP A 687 -8.02 -6.65 -36.56
N LYS A 688 -9.26 -6.55 -37.06
CA LYS A 688 -9.72 -5.36 -37.78
C LYS A 688 -10.13 -4.26 -36.80
N LYS A 689 -9.52 -3.07 -36.92
CA LYS A 689 -9.96 -1.88 -36.18
C LYS A 689 -11.41 -1.51 -36.50
N ALA A 690 -12.15 -1.08 -35.48
CA ALA A 690 -13.50 -0.54 -35.58
C ALA A 690 -13.60 0.77 -34.78
N PRO A 691 -13.14 1.90 -35.34
CA PRO A 691 -13.20 3.18 -34.66
C PRO A 691 -14.64 3.58 -34.30
N LEU A 692 -14.85 4.13 -33.11
CA LEU A 692 -16.17 4.51 -32.60
C LEU A 692 -16.64 5.86 -33.13
N ALA A 693 -17.95 6.00 -33.34
CA ALA A 693 -18.57 7.20 -33.87
C ALA A 693 -18.70 8.34 -32.84
N SER A 694 -18.78 8.01 -31.54
CA SER A 694 -19.05 8.97 -30.48
C SER A 694 -18.11 8.79 -29.31
N LYS A 695 -17.33 9.84 -29.02
CA LYS A 695 -16.55 9.94 -27.79
C LYS A 695 -17.46 9.98 -26.56
N LYS A 696 -18.53 10.78 -26.60
CA LYS A 696 -19.46 10.95 -25.47
C LYS A 696 -20.11 9.65 -24.99
N GLU A 697 -20.40 8.71 -25.89
CA GLU A 697 -21.06 7.44 -25.55
C GLU A 697 -20.11 6.36 -25.03
N SER A 698 -18.79 6.60 -25.12
CA SER A 698 -17.76 5.58 -24.91
C SER A 698 -16.64 6.03 -23.96
N GLU A 699 -16.47 7.33 -23.78
CA GLU A 699 -15.60 7.92 -22.77
C GLU A 699 -16.14 7.60 -21.38
N PHE A 700 -15.28 7.04 -20.55
CA PHE A 700 -15.59 6.77 -19.16
C PHE A 700 -14.27 6.74 -18.38
N ASN A 701 -14.27 7.26 -17.16
CA ASN A 701 -13.04 7.49 -16.38
C ASN A 701 -11.93 8.23 -17.17
N ARG A 702 -12.31 9.29 -17.92
CA ARG A 702 -11.40 10.13 -18.73
C ARG A 702 -10.66 9.41 -19.88
N TYR A 703 -10.92 8.12 -20.11
CA TYR A 703 -10.31 7.38 -21.21
C TYR A 703 -11.17 7.47 -22.48
N ASP A 704 -10.55 7.90 -23.57
CA ASP A 704 -11.13 7.94 -24.91
C ASP A 704 -10.79 6.65 -25.67
N ILE A 705 -11.80 5.84 -25.97
CA ILE A 705 -11.63 4.54 -26.64
C ILE A 705 -11.96 4.57 -28.14
N THR A 706 -12.14 5.76 -28.71
CA THR A 706 -12.66 5.92 -30.08
C THR A 706 -11.77 5.31 -31.16
N ASP A 707 -10.44 5.32 -31.02
CA ASP A 707 -9.51 4.82 -32.05
C ASP A 707 -8.71 3.56 -31.64
N VAL A 708 -9.06 2.97 -30.49
CA VAL A 708 -8.41 1.78 -29.89
C VAL A 708 -9.34 0.56 -29.77
N THR A 709 -10.44 0.55 -30.55
CA THR A 709 -11.41 -0.56 -30.57
C THR A 709 -11.18 -1.47 -31.79
N TYR A 710 -11.27 -2.79 -31.57
CA TYR A 710 -11.07 -3.83 -32.59
C TYR A 710 -12.22 -4.83 -32.61
N LEU A 711 -12.59 -5.32 -33.80
CA LEU A 711 -13.55 -6.41 -33.94
C LEU A 711 -12.94 -7.71 -33.43
N VAL A 712 -13.69 -8.42 -32.59
CA VAL A 712 -13.33 -9.77 -32.17
C VAL A 712 -13.61 -10.74 -33.35
N PRO A 713 -12.63 -11.54 -33.81
CA PRO A 713 -12.79 -12.44 -34.95
C PRO A 713 -13.89 -13.48 -34.81
#